data_AF-A0A4D7Z5G7-F1
#
_entry.id   AF-A0A4D7Z5G7-F1
#
_cell.length_a   1.000
_cell.length_b   1.000
_cell.length_c   1.000
_cell.angle_alpha   90.00
_cell.angle_beta   90.00
_cell.angle_gamma   90.00
#
_symmetry.space_group_name_H-M   'P 1'
#
loop_
_entity.id
_entity.type
_entity.pdbx_description
1 polymer ?
#
loop_
_entity_poly.entity_id
_entity_poly.type
_entity_poly.pdbx_seq_one_letter_code
_entity_poly.pdbx_strand_id
1 'polypeptide(L)'
;MPNEDLSRLHFQKKISTYCDVRIAPIAPDWVVENIRPYLLGLITFRKTPALANNRYDWRQIAHDCGIDEALTITLKKQLRPALDSIMRWLKEPPVEDDAPKGRRLQAAPKSGATGQFTPSPTNQHHKVEEVENSPSPGRPGPKPRRVSDKPEPVFEANEDPSSFADALAYQMRRFGESYWQLHRAVVRIDETFDAKTLLSWIEGQRVPRSVVSYDILGRIECRYGLARGYFKAKLPHQSRSLYGHDLEDISPAERRRLAWHLPDDFGSLPFSKREEILEWVRRVIISGSTDYRRFQAAATKQRYAIRFPGITYGGSALTPRLPASSWLRDENEKGPSTEALEDPDLLSGVVDAPPRLAMEMADLIRFKTSTLTEIGYRRNGVWNEETASQKIEHLGLMFGALAASPNGVVKGRGVSLSQLTFGLLIFPGVWDWYLHWRERRRGFFTKWEEDMLMVAMALTRAEVGWIRQHPELLRNVQPIEGLITTDEIEAARRDWHGACEAFHRHAANRSKEIQRVMRVHRDPFEPIMCVLEADSPLAEYRKITEEILKRMPDEHRYPRAAAEAVRSFLMLRLGLHLGLRQKNLRQLLVCPRGQFPTAERRLEDMKRGELRWNERERGWEVFIPSNAFKNSGSSFFGQKPFRLVLPDLLDLYTYINAYIERHRKVLLGRAPDPGTLFVKTVKTTSVDAAYNQTTFYEAWRLAIQRYGIYNPYTGRGAIKGLLPHGPHNVRDVLATHILKQTGSYEQASYAIQDTPDVVQQHYGRFLPQDKAALAARILNQVWEAA
;
A
#
# COMPACT_ATOMS: atom_id res chain seq x y z
N MET A 1 -7.37 -41.92 -21.03
CA MET A 1 -6.41 -41.39 -20.05
C MET A 1 -5.54 -40.28 -20.66
N PRO A 2 -6.05 -39.07 -20.94
CA PRO A 2 -5.24 -37.95 -21.44
C PRO A 2 -4.71 -37.03 -20.31
N ASN A 3 -5.33 -37.08 -19.13
CA ASN A 3 -5.14 -36.10 -18.05
C ASN A 3 -3.87 -36.36 -17.22
N GLU A 4 -3.42 -37.61 -17.12
CA GLU A 4 -2.19 -37.96 -16.40
C GLU A 4 -0.93 -37.61 -17.21
N ASP A 5 -0.95 -37.78 -18.53
CA ASP A 5 0.18 -37.41 -19.41
C ASP A 5 0.38 -35.89 -19.47
N LEU A 6 -0.72 -35.12 -19.51
CA LEU A 6 -0.68 -33.66 -19.43
C LEU A 6 -0.15 -33.17 -18.07
N SER A 7 -0.57 -33.80 -16.96
CA SER A 7 -0.07 -33.49 -15.61
C SER A 7 1.43 -33.77 -15.49
N ARG A 8 1.90 -34.90 -16.03
CA ARG A 8 3.31 -35.30 -16.05
C ARG A 8 4.17 -34.34 -16.88
N LEU A 9 3.76 -34.01 -18.11
CA LEU A 9 4.46 -33.06 -18.97
C LEU A 9 4.56 -31.67 -18.33
N HIS A 10 3.47 -31.21 -17.70
CA HIS A 10 3.47 -29.94 -16.97
C HIS A 10 4.42 -29.95 -15.77
N PHE A 11 4.48 -31.05 -15.01
CA PHE A 11 5.39 -31.19 -13.87
C PHE A 11 6.87 -31.29 -14.31
N GLN A 12 7.16 -32.01 -15.39
CA GLN A 12 8.50 -32.05 -16.01
C GLN A 12 8.97 -30.66 -16.42
N LYS A 13 8.09 -29.85 -17.04
CA LYS A 13 8.41 -28.46 -17.40
C LYS A 13 8.75 -27.61 -16.17
N LYS A 14 7.98 -27.76 -15.07
CA LYS A 14 8.26 -27.06 -13.80
C LYS A 14 9.62 -27.43 -13.21
N ILE A 15 9.98 -28.71 -13.21
CA ILE A 15 11.27 -29.19 -12.70
C ILE A 15 12.43 -28.70 -13.59
N SER A 16 12.25 -28.69 -14.92
CA SER A 16 13.24 -28.09 -15.82
C SER A 16 13.46 -26.60 -15.54
N THR A 17 12.39 -25.81 -15.42
CA THR A 17 12.49 -24.37 -15.08
C THR A 17 13.11 -24.16 -13.69
N TYR A 18 12.84 -25.05 -12.74
CA TYR A 18 13.48 -25.00 -11.43
C TYR A 18 15.00 -25.16 -11.53
N CYS A 19 15.50 -26.09 -12.35
CA CYS A 19 16.93 -26.24 -12.62
C CYS A 19 17.54 -24.95 -13.18
N ASP A 20 16.86 -24.29 -14.13
CA ASP A 20 17.35 -23.05 -14.76
C ASP A 20 17.46 -21.88 -13.76
N VAL A 21 16.52 -21.78 -12.82
CA VAL A 21 16.43 -20.64 -11.88
C VAL A 21 17.23 -20.87 -10.61
N ARG A 22 17.35 -22.12 -10.13
CA ARG A 22 17.89 -22.43 -8.79
C ARG A 22 19.19 -23.23 -8.79
N ILE A 23 19.44 -24.03 -9.82
CA ILE A 23 20.63 -24.88 -9.90
C ILE A 23 21.69 -24.24 -10.81
N ALA A 24 21.30 -23.73 -11.99
CA ALA A 24 22.22 -23.11 -12.94
C ALA A 24 23.04 -21.92 -12.39
N PRO A 25 22.50 -21.03 -11.54
CA PRO A 25 23.30 -19.92 -11.00
C PRO A 25 24.39 -20.32 -10.00
N ILE A 26 24.37 -21.56 -9.50
CA ILE A 26 25.24 -22.01 -8.40
C ILE A 26 26.09 -23.24 -8.74
N ALA A 27 25.95 -23.78 -9.94
CA ALA A 27 26.61 -25.01 -10.38
C ALA A 27 27.15 -24.84 -11.81
N PRO A 28 28.29 -25.44 -12.16
CA PRO A 28 28.79 -25.46 -13.55
C PRO A 28 27.78 -26.08 -14.52
N ASP A 29 27.83 -25.69 -15.80
CA ASP A 29 26.87 -26.13 -16.82
C ASP A 29 26.77 -27.67 -16.91
N TRP A 30 27.90 -28.38 -16.86
CA TRP A 30 27.93 -29.85 -16.88
C TRP A 30 27.19 -30.51 -15.70
N VAL A 31 27.16 -29.86 -14.53
CA VAL A 31 26.42 -30.34 -13.35
C VAL A 31 24.92 -30.18 -13.55
N VAL A 32 24.49 -29.08 -14.17
CA VAL A 32 23.08 -28.83 -14.51
C VAL A 32 22.61 -29.81 -15.59
N GLU A 33 23.47 -30.05 -16.59
CA GLU A 33 23.24 -31.01 -17.67
C GLU A 33 23.09 -32.45 -17.18
N ASN A 34 23.66 -32.79 -16.02
CA ASN A 34 23.52 -34.11 -15.42
C ASN A 34 22.36 -34.22 -14.40
N ILE A 35 22.14 -33.19 -13.57
CA ILE A 35 21.03 -33.16 -12.59
C ILE A 35 19.67 -33.13 -13.28
N ARG A 36 19.53 -32.34 -14.36
CA ARG A 36 18.24 -32.13 -15.04
C ARG A 36 17.69 -33.46 -15.60
N PRO A 37 18.45 -34.26 -16.38
CA PRO A 37 17.98 -35.57 -16.84
C PRO A 37 17.67 -36.54 -15.70
N TYR A 38 18.46 -36.54 -14.62
CA TYR A 38 18.19 -37.39 -13.45
C TYR A 38 16.82 -37.11 -12.84
N LEU A 39 16.51 -35.84 -12.54
CA LEU A 39 15.22 -35.45 -11.95
C LEU A 39 14.06 -35.73 -12.90
N LEU A 40 14.23 -35.47 -14.20
CA LEU A 40 13.23 -35.80 -15.22
C LEU A 40 13.05 -37.32 -15.35
N GLY A 41 14.11 -38.11 -15.16
CA GLY A 41 14.08 -39.57 -15.11
C GLY A 41 13.23 -40.09 -13.95
N LEU A 42 13.39 -39.52 -12.74
CA LEU A 42 12.57 -39.89 -11.57
C LEU A 42 11.07 -39.69 -11.84
N ILE A 43 10.70 -38.59 -12.50
CA ILE A 43 9.31 -38.29 -12.89
C ILE A 43 8.85 -39.25 -14.00
N THR A 44 9.71 -39.48 -14.98
CA THR A 44 9.41 -40.30 -16.17
C THR A 44 9.14 -41.74 -15.81
N PHE A 45 9.96 -42.31 -14.93
CA PHE A 45 9.89 -43.70 -14.50
C PHE A 45 9.15 -43.87 -13.17
N ARG A 46 8.59 -42.78 -12.62
CA ARG A 46 7.93 -42.72 -11.30
C ARG A 46 8.75 -43.39 -10.18
N LYS A 47 10.05 -43.11 -10.16
CA LYS A 47 10.99 -43.65 -9.16
C LYS A 47 11.25 -42.63 -8.06
N THR A 48 11.44 -43.12 -6.85
CA THR A 48 11.95 -42.30 -5.74
C THR A 48 13.46 -42.08 -5.90
N PRO A 49 13.99 -40.93 -5.46
CA PRO A 49 15.43 -40.78 -5.29
C PRO A 49 15.96 -41.77 -4.23
N ALA A 50 17.28 -42.01 -4.23
CA ALA A 50 17.89 -42.93 -3.27
C ALA A 50 17.75 -42.42 -1.82
N LEU A 51 17.32 -43.32 -0.92
CA LEU A 51 17.09 -43.01 0.49
C LEU A 51 17.91 -43.95 1.38
N ALA A 52 18.49 -43.40 2.45
CA ALA A 52 19.13 -44.13 3.53
C ALA A 52 18.51 -43.67 4.87
N ASN A 53 17.91 -44.59 5.63
CA ASN A 53 17.26 -44.29 6.91
C ASN A 53 16.25 -43.11 6.85
N ASN A 54 15.34 -43.10 5.87
CA ASN A 54 14.38 -42.02 5.63
C ASN A 54 15.02 -40.63 5.40
N ARG A 55 16.28 -40.58 4.95
CA ARG A 55 16.99 -39.38 4.51
C ARG A 55 17.47 -39.57 3.08
N TYR A 56 17.70 -38.46 2.37
CA TYR A 56 18.30 -38.55 1.03
C TYR A 56 19.71 -39.11 1.14
N ASP A 57 19.95 -40.22 0.44
CA ASP A 57 21.30 -40.73 0.28
C ASP A 57 22.04 -39.86 -0.74
N TRP A 58 22.59 -38.75 -0.25
CA TRP A 58 23.29 -37.79 -1.09
C TRP A 58 24.50 -38.39 -1.80
N ARG A 59 25.10 -39.48 -1.29
CA ARG A 59 26.21 -40.16 -1.98
C ARG A 59 25.68 -40.92 -3.18
N GLN A 60 24.64 -41.71 -2.99
CA GLN A 60 24.02 -42.46 -4.09
C GLN A 60 23.39 -41.53 -5.13
N ILE A 61 22.72 -40.45 -4.71
CA ILE A 61 22.13 -39.46 -5.63
C ILE A 61 23.23 -38.77 -6.45
N ALA A 62 24.37 -38.43 -5.85
CA ALA A 62 25.47 -37.81 -6.57
C ALA A 62 26.10 -38.76 -7.58
N HIS A 63 26.27 -40.02 -7.22
CA HIS A 63 26.72 -41.07 -8.12
C HIS A 63 25.74 -41.30 -9.29
N ASP A 64 24.43 -41.37 -9.00
CA ASP A 64 23.39 -41.54 -10.03
C ASP A 64 23.29 -40.33 -10.97
N CYS A 65 23.65 -39.15 -10.48
CA CYS A 65 23.78 -37.93 -11.27
C CYS A 65 25.17 -37.77 -11.90
N GLY A 66 26.19 -38.57 -11.57
CA GLY A 66 27.57 -38.36 -12.00
C GLY A 66 28.15 -37.00 -11.59
N ILE A 67 27.89 -36.54 -10.35
CA ILE A 67 28.33 -35.25 -9.80
C ILE A 67 29.11 -35.39 -8.47
N ASP A 68 29.68 -36.56 -8.19
CA ASP A 68 30.33 -36.89 -6.91
C ASP A 68 31.35 -35.83 -6.47
N GLU A 69 32.16 -35.33 -7.39
CA GLU A 69 33.20 -34.32 -7.14
C GLU A 69 32.66 -32.88 -7.04
N ALA A 70 31.42 -32.63 -7.47
CA ALA A 70 30.80 -31.30 -7.52
C ALA A 70 29.70 -31.09 -6.46
N LEU A 71 29.43 -32.10 -5.63
CA LEU A 71 28.33 -32.08 -4.65
C LEU A 71 28.64 -31.22 -3.41
N THR A 72 28.43 -29.91 -3.51
CA THR A 72 28.60 -28.97 -2.40
C THR A 72 27.39 -28.94 -1.44
N ILE A 73 27.59 -28.42 -0.21
CA ILE A 73 26.50 -28.22 0.77
C ILE A 73 25.42 -27.28 0.20
N THR A 74 25.82 -26.25 -0.53
CA THR A 74 24.93 -25.29 -1.19
C THR A 74 24.09 -25.99 -2.27
N LEU A 75 24.71 -26.85 -3.07
CA LEU A 75 24.01 -27.62 -4.11
C LEU A 75 23.01 -28.60 -3.50
N LYS A 76 23.36 -29.31 -2.41
CA LYS A 76 22.41 -30.18 -1.67
C LYS A 76 21.19 -29.41 -1.18
N LYS A 77 21.41 -28.23 -0.59
CA LYS A 77 20.32 -27.36 -0.11
C LYS A 77 19.39 -26.89 -1.22
N GLN A 78 19.91 -26.62 -2.42
CA GLN A 78 19.09 -26.22 -3.56
C GLN A 78 18.49 -27.41 -4.33
N LEU A 79 19.07 -28.60 -4.26
CA LEU A 79 18.54 -29.79 -4.91
C LEU A 79 17.39 -30.42 -4.11
N ARG A 80 17.44 -30.31 -2.77
CA ARG A 80 16.44 -30.89 -1.85
C ARG A 80 14.98 -30.47 -2.15
N PRO A 81 14.64 -29.20 -2.41
CA PRO A 81 13.26 -28.82 -2.71
C PRO A 81 12.72 -29.45 -4.00
N ALA A 82 13.59 -29.71 -4.99
CA ALA A 82 13.20 -30.42 -6.21
C ALA A 82 12.85 -31.88 -5.90
N LEU A 83 13.70 -32.56 -5.11
CA LEU A 83 13.45 -33.93 -4.66
C LEU A 83 12.19 -34.04 -3.79
N ASP A 84 11.99 -33.11 -2.85
CA ASP A 84 10.79 -33.06 -2.01
C ASP A 84 9.52 -32.86 -2.84
N SER A 85 9.61 -32.04 -3.90
CA SER A 85 8.50 -31.81 -4.82
C SER A 85 8.17 -33.08 -5.62
N ILE A 86 9.18 -33.85 -6.03
CA ILE A 86 9.01 -35.15 -6.70
C ILE A 86 8.39 -36.17 -5.73
N MET A 87 8.87 -36.25 -4.48
CA MET A 87 8.29 -37.13 -3.45
C MET A 87 6.80 -36.82 -3.21
N ARG A 88 6.43 -35.53 -3.10
CA ARG A 88 5.02 -35.12 -2.98
C ARG A 88 4.19 -35.46 -4.22
N TRP A 89 4.75 -35.29 -5.42
CA TRP A 89 4.08 -35.63 -6.68
C TRP A 89 3.84 -37.15 -6.81
N LEU A 90 4.79 -37.96 -6.32
CA LEU A 90 4.65 -39.41 -6.21
C LEU A 90 3.69 -39.86 -5.10
N LYS A 91 3.26 -38.94 -4.22
CA LYS A 91 2.46 -39.18 -3.00
C LYS A 91 3.21 -40.01 -1.94
N GLU A 92 4.52 -39.87 -1.90
CA GLU A 92 5.40 -40.52 -0.92
C GLU A 92 5.52 -39.70 0.38
N PRO A 93 5.82 -40.32 1.53
CA PRO A 93 5.97 -39.62 2.80
C PRO A 93 7.17 -38.65 2.79
N PRO A 94 7.13 -37.58 3.60
CA PRO A 94 8.20 -36.60 3.67
C PRO A 94 9.49 -37.19 4.25
N VAL A 95 10.63 -36.79 3.67
CA VAL A 95 11.99 -37.24 4.02
C VAL A 95 12.54 -36.40 5.19
N GLU A 96 13.20 -37.04 6.17
CA GLU A 96 13.76 -36.38 7.36
C GLU A 96 14.89 -35.38 7.04
N ASP A 97 15.12 -34.40 7.92
CA ASP A 97 16.17 -33.38 7.76
C ASP A 97 17.60 -33.93 7.97
N ASP A 98 18.55 -33.41 7.18
CA ASP A 98 19.97 -33.82 7.20
C ASP A 98 20.75 -33.23 8.39
N ALA A 99 20.13 -32.41 9.22
CA ALA A 99 20.80 -31.80 10.37
C ALA A 99 21.13 -32.86 11.45
N PRO A 100 22.33 -32.81 12.07
CA PRO A 100 22.59 -33.58 13.27
C PRO A 100 21.61 -33.14 14.36
N LYS A 101 20.85 -34.08 14.95
CA LYS A 101 20.12 -33.81 16.19
C LYS A 101 21.15 -33.55 17.28
N GLY A 102 21.56 -32.30 17.45
CA GLY A 102 22.29 -31.87 18.62
C GLY A 102 21.50 -32.28 19.85
N ARG A 103 22.13 -33.08 20.72
CA ARG A 103 21.62 -33.37 22.07
C ARG A 103 21.24 -32.05 22.72
N ARG A 104 19.94 -31.78 22.86
CA ARG A 104 19.46 -30.81 23.84
C ARG A 104 19.92 -31.32 25.20
N LEU A 105 20.88 -30.62 25.80
CA LEU A 105 21.14 -30.70 27.22
C LEU A 105 19.82 -30.36 27.92
N GLN A 106 19.17 -31.40 28.46
CA GLN A 106 18.09 -31.23 29.41
C GLN A 106 18.70 -30.55 30.64
N ALA A 107 18.32 -29.30 30.90
CA ALA A 107 18.55 -28.69 32.18
C ALA A 107 17.74 -29.49 33.22
N ALA A 108 18.46 -30.24 34.05
CA ALA A 108 17.89 -31.01 35.15
C ALA A 108 17.33 -30.07 36.24
N PRO A 109 16.16 -30.35 36.83
CA PRO A 109 15.76 -29.76 38.08
C PRO A 109 16.54 -30.47 39.21
N LYS A 110 17.34 -29.73 39.98
CA LYS A 110 17.93 -30.25 41.21
C LYS A 110 16.91 -30.16 42.34
N SER A 111 16.63 -31.34 42.89
CA SER A 111 15.91 -31.67 44.11
C SER A 111 16.47 -31.01 45.37
N GLY A 112 15.58 -30.69 46.31
CA GLY A 112 15.86 -30.72 47.74
C GLY A 112 14.76 -31.52 48.43
N ALA A 113 15.11 -32.68 48.98
CA ALA A 113 14.23 -33.56 49.74
C ALA A 113 14.71 -33.63 51.19
N THR A 114 13.78 -33.52 52.14
CA THR A 114 13.71 -34.12 53.51
C THR A 114 12.68 -33.31 54.30
N GLY A 115 11.68 -33.85 54.99
CA GLY A 115 11.38 -35.24 55.31
C GLY A 115 9.98 -35.38 55.94
N GLN A 116 9.57 -36.65 56.04
CA GLN A 116 8.65 -37.30 57.00
C GLN A 116 7.73 -36.44 57.86
N PHE A 117 6.42 -36.75 57.87
CA PHE A 117 5.62 -36.94 59.08
C PHE A 117 4.28 -37.64 58.78
N THR A 118 4.08 -38.81 59.38
CA THR A 118 2.80 -39.35 59.91
C THR A 118 2.93 -39.35 61.44
N PRO A 119 1.87 -39.30 62.29
CA PRO A 119 0.53 -39.88 62.09
C PRO A 119 -0.68 -39.01 62.57
N SER A 120 -1.90 -39.52 62.32
CA SER A 120 -3.26 -39.13 62.78
C SER A 120 -3.39 -38.84 64.30
N PRO A 121 -4.52 -38.35 64.90
CA PRO A 121 -5.93 -38.41 64.45
C PRO A 121 -6.90 -37.25 64.84
N THR A 122 -8.19 -37.43 64.49
CA THR A 122 -9.43 -37.09 65.25
C THR A 122 -10.32 -35.91 64.77
N ASN A 123 -11.53 -36.30 64.31
CA ASN A 123 -12.87 -35.73 64.51
C ASN A 123 -13.10 -34.20 64.46
N GLN A 124 -14.06 -33.77 63.62
CA GLN A 124 -15.46 -33.69 64.05
C GLN A 124 -16.45 -33.55 62.88
N HIS A 125 -17.57 -34.24 63.09
CA HIS A 125 -18.77 -34.35 62.28
C HIS A 125 -19.47 -33.02 61.97
N HIS A 126 -20.10 -32.93 60.78
CA HIS A 126 -21.54 -32.72 60.70
C HIS A 126 -22.12 -33.48 59.52
N LYS A 127 -23.10 -34.34 59.84
CA LYS A 127 -23.89 -35.23 58.98
C LYS A 127 -25.22 -34.53 58.71
N VAL A 128 -25.82 -34.67 57.52
CA VAL A 128 -27.22 -35.09 57.30
C VAL A 128 -27.46 -35.31 55.78
N GLU A 129 -27.73 -36.58 55.47
CA GLU A 129 -28.60 -37.18 54.43
C GLU A 129 -28.27 -37.04 52.92
N GLU A 130 -27.40 -37.94 52.47
CA GLU A 130 -27.48 -38.54 51.13
C GLU A 130 -28.50 -39.69 51.15
N VAL A 131 -29.47 -39.63 50.25
CA VAL A 131 -30.27 -40.78 49.82
C VAL A 131 -29.39 -41.58 48.86
N GLU A 132 -28.93 -42.74 49.32
CA GLU A 132 -28.25 -43.73 48.48
C GLU A 132 -29.21 -44.25 47.39
N ASN A 133 -28.81 -44.06 46.13
CA ASN A 133 -29.14 -44.99 45.06
C ASN A 133 -27.94 -45.06 44.12
N SER A 134 -27.13 -46.10 44.30
CA SER A 134 -26.01 -46.46 43.44
C SER A 134 -26.51 -46.81 42.03
N PRO A 135 -25.92 -46.29 40.93
CA PRO A 135 -26.15 -46.84 39.61
C PRO A 135 -25.17 -47.99 39.33
N SER A 136 -25.75 -49.13 39.04
CA SER A 136 -25.14 -50.35 38.53
C SER A 136 -24.52 -50.14 37.12
N PRO A 137 -23.72 -51.10 36.62
CA PRO A 137 -22.88 -50.90 35.43
C PRO A 137 -23.69 -50.69 34.14
N GLY A 138 -23.52 -49.51 33.54
CA GLY A 138 -23.40 -49.28 32.09
C GLY A 138 -24.48 -49.85 31.17
N ARG A 139 -25.71 -49.32 31.23
CA ARG A 139 -26.62 -49.37 30.06
C ARG A 139 -25.96 -48.63 28.89
N PRO A 140 -25.96 -49.16 27.65
CA PRO A 140 -25.55 -48.39 26.49
C PRO A 140 -26.43 -47.14 26.40
N GLY A 141 -25.79 -45.96 26.34
CA GLY A 141 -26.50 -44.69 26.17
C GLY A 141 -27.45 -44.75 24.97
N PRO A 142 -28.56 -43.99 24.99
CA PRO A 142 -29.56 -44.03 23.92
C PRO A 142 -28.88 -43.89 22.55
N LYS A 143 -29.20 -44.82 21.63
CA LYS A 143 -28.69 -44.78 20.25
C LYS A 143 -28.86 -43.35 19.70
N PRO A 144 -27.83 -42.74 19.10
CA PRO A 144 -27.94 -41.38 18.59
C PRO A 144 -29.16 -41.29 17.67
N ARG A 145 -30.06 -40.33 17.97
CA ARG A 145 -31.27 -40.09 17.17
C ARG A 145 -30.86 -39.98 15.69
N ARG A 146 -31.64 -40.61 14.80
CA ARG A 146 -31.46 -40.47 13.36
C ARG A 146 -31.47 -38.98 13.03
N VAL A 147 -30.41 -38.51 12.40
CA VAL A 147 -30.33 -37.15 11.88
C VAL A 147 -31.31 -37.07 10.71
N SER A 148 -32.45 -36.39 10.92
CA SER A 148 -33.36 -36.02 9.82
C SER A 148 -32.72 -34.88 9.03
N ASP A 149 -32.87 -34.83 7.70
CA ASP A 149 -32.32 -33.76 6.86
C ASP A 149 -33.01 -32.40 7.08
N LYS A 150 -34.31 -32.42 7.43
CA LYS A 150 -35.11 -31.25 7.80
C LYS A 150 -35.90 -31.56 9.08
N PRO A 151 -35.50 -31.01 10.25
CA PRO A 151 -36.26 -31.19 11.49
C PRO A 151 -37.55 -30.36 11.46
N GLU A 152 -38.61 -30.85 12.10
CA GLU A 152 -39.82 -30.07 12.34
C GLU A 152 -39.63 -29.12 13.54
N PRO A 153 -40.15 -27.89 13.48
CA PRO A 153 -40.05 -26.96 14.60
C PRO A 153 -40.90 -27.45 15.78
N VAL A 154 -40.33 -27.39 16.98
CA VAL A 154 -40.98 -27.68 18.27
C VAL A 154 -41.98 -26.57 18.63
N PHE A 155 -41.76 -25.36 18.15
CA PHE A 155 -42.67 -24.22 18.32
C PHE A 155 -42.58 -23.23 17.14
N GLU A 156 -43.63 -22.43 16.95
CA GLU A 156 -43.67 -21.42 15.88
C GLU A 156 -42.76 -20.22 16.17
N ALA A 157 -42.14 -19.68 15.11
CA ALA A 157 -41.24 -18.55 15.26
C ALA A 157 -42.01 -17.28 15.64
N ASN A 158 -41.74 -16.74 16.83
CA ASN A 158 -42.38 -15.55 17.39
C ASN A 158 -41.41 -14.38 17.64
N GLU A 159 -40.10 -14.61 17.53
CA GLU A 159 -39.06 -13.63 17.78
C GLU A 159 -37.99 -13.72 16.68
N ASP A 160 -37.42 -12.57 16.29
CA ASP A 160 -36.26 -12.49 15.40
C ASP A 160 -35.11 -11.75 16.11
N PRO A 161 -34.23 -12.47 16.84
CA PRO A 161 -33.13 -11.85 17.57
C PRO A 161 -32.19 -11.07 16.64
N SER A 162 -31.70 -9.90 17.09
CA SER A 162 -30.85 -9.03 16.28
C SER A 162 -29.40 -9.53 16.17
N SER A 163 -28.89 -10.24 17.18
CA SER A 163 -27.53 -10.76 17.20
C SER A 163 -27.44 -12.17 16.61
N PHE A 164 -26.32 -12.49 15.95
CA PHE A 164 -26.07 -13.83 15.40
C PHE A 164 -26.11 -14.93 16.48
N ALA A 165 -25.52 -14.68 17.66
CA ALA A 165 -25.44 -15.68 18.71
C ALA A 165 -26.83 -16.03 19.24
N ASP A 166 -27.65 -15.01 19.51
CA ASP A 166 -29.01 -15.18 20.00
C ASP A 166 -29.90 -15.81 18.93
N ALA A 167 -29.74 -15.41 17.66
CA ALA A 167 -30.50 -16.00 16.56
C ALA A 167 -30.14 -17.48 16.34
N LEU A 168 -28.86 -17.87 16.44
CA LEU A 168 -28.45 -19.26 16.33
C LEU A 168 -28.98 -20.09 17.51
N ALA A 169 -28.86 -19.57 18.73
CA ALA A 169 -29.38 -20.21 19.94
C ALA A 169 -30.91 -20.38 19.87
N TYR A 170 -31.62 -19.35 19.41
CA TYR A 170 -33.08 -19.37 19.24
C TYR A 170 -33.51 -20.41 18.22
N GLN A 171 -32.89 -20.45 17.03
CA GLN A 171 -33.25 -21.43 16.00
C GLN A 171 -32.93 -22.86 16.46
N MET A 172 -31.81 -23.09 17.16
CA MET A 172 -31.52 -24.41 17.74
C MET A 172 -32.57 -24.84 18.77
N ARG A 173 -33.04 -23.92 19.63
CA ARG A 173 -34.15 -24.19 20.57
C ARG A 173 -35.45 -24.48 19.83
N ARG A 174 -35.75 -23.73 18.76
CA ARG A 174 -36.93 -23.91 17.92
C ARG A 174 -37.02 -25.32 17.36
N PHE A 175 -35.90 -25.90 16.95
CA PHE A 175 -35.87 -27.27 16.40
C PHE A 175 -35.48 -28.34 17.44
N GLY A 176 -35.32 -27.97 18.72
CA GLY A 176 -34.98 -28.90 19.80
C GLY A 176 -33.62 -29.59 19.64
N GLU A 177 -32.69 -28.96 18.91
CA GLU A 177 -31.38 -29.54 18.60
C GLU A 177 -30.29 -29.06 19.56
N SER A 178 -29.46 -29.99 20.04
CA SER A 178 -28.21 -29.64 20.73
C SER A 178 -27.09 -29.28 19.74
N TYR A 179 -26.06 -28.57 20.19
CA TYR A 179 -24.93 -28.20 19.32
C TYR A 179 -24.21 -29.43 18.73
N TRP A 180 -24.20 -30.56 19.46
CA TRP A 180 -23.66 -31.83 18.99
C TRP A 180 -24.51 -32.46 17.89
N GLN A 181 -25.83 -32.40 18.02
CA GLN A 181 -26.76 -32.90 17.01
C GLN A 181 -26.66 -32.06 15.73
N LEU A 182 -26.67 -30.74 15.88
CA LEU A 182 -26.52 -29.82 14.76
C LEU A 182 -25.18 -30.02 14.05
N HIS A 183 -24.07 -30.11 14.79
CA HIS A 183 -22.73 -30.38 14.23
C HIS A 183 -22.70 -31.66 13.39
N ARG A 184 -23.22 -32.77 13.94
CA ARG A 184 -23.28 -34.06 13.23
C ARG A 184 -24.17 -34.02 11.99
N ALA A 185 -25.14 -33.10 11.94
CA ALA A 185 -26.05 -32.95 10.82
C ALA A 185 -25.50 -32.13 9.66
N VAL A 186 -24.62 -31.15 9.94
CA VAL A 186 -24.17 -30.17 8.94
C VAL A 186 -22.73 -30.39 8.45
N VAL A 187 -21.92 -31.16 9.18
CA VAL A 187 -20.53 -31.46 8.83
C VAL A 187 -20.43 -32.78 8.08
N ARG A 188 -19.75 -32.78 6.94
CA ARG A 188 -19.55 -33.99 6.11
C ARG A 188 -18.35 -34.82 6.62
N ILE A 189 -18.27 -36.08 6.19
CA ILE A 189 -17.26 -37.06 6.65
C ILE A 189 -15.82 -36.61 6.33
N ASP A 190 -15.63 -35.82 5.27
CA ASP A 190 -14.36 -35.31 4.77
C ASP A 190 -13.99 -33.91 5.33
N GLU A 191 -14.79 -33.35 6.23
CA GLU A 191 -14.60 -31.98 6.73
C GLU A 191 -14.06 -31.94 8.17
N THR A 192 -13.03 -31.12 8.42
CA THR A 192 -12.37 -31.01 9.72
C THR A 192 -12.98 -29.94 10.65
N PHE A 193 -14.29 -29.73 10.62
CA PHE A 193 -14.94 -28.69 11.43
C PHE A 193 -15.16 -29.17 12.88
N ASP A 194 -14.60 -28.46 13.87
CA ASP A 194 -14.70 -28.82 15.30
C ASP A 194 -16.04 -28.39 15.92
N ALA A 195 -16.72 -29.31 16.62
CA ALA A 195 -17.95 -29.08 17.37
C ALA A 195 -17.83 -27.94 18.40
N LYS A 196 -16.65 -27.74 19.02
CA LYS A 196 -16.41 -26.62 19.94
C LYS A 196 -16.52 -25.25 19.27
N THR A 197 -16.28 -25.19 17.95
CA THR A 197 -16.47 -23.95 17.19
C THR A 197 -17.93 -23.53 17.19
N LEU A 198 -18.84 -24.48 17.03
CA LEU A 198 -20.28 -24.23 17.04
C LEU A 198 -20.78 -23.80 18.42
N LEU A 199 -20.26 -24.41 19.49
CA LEU A 199 -20.50 -23.97 20.87
C LEU A 199 -20.04 -22.51 21.09
N SER A 200 -18.83 -22.17 20.65
CA SER A 200 -18.30 -20.80 20.78
C SER A 200 -19.06 -19.75 19.96
N TRP A 201 -19.84 -20.16 18.96
CA TRP A 201 -20.75 -19.29 18.20
C TRP A 201 -22.02 -19.00 18.98
N ILE A 202 -22.60 -20.03 19.61
CA ILE A 202 -23.79 -19.92 20.46
C ILE A 202 -23.50 -19.04 21.69
N GLU A 203 -22.32 -19.18 22.29
CA GLU A 203 -21.87 -18.36 23.43
C GLU A 203 -21.44 -16.94 23.03
N GLY A 204 -21.47 -16.61 21.73
CA GLY A 204 -21.08 -15.29 21.22
C GLY A 204 -19.57 -14.99 21.22
N GLN A 205 -18.73 -15.87 21.79
CA GLN A 205 -17.27 -15.69 21.87
C GLN A 205 -16.63 -15.58 20.47
N ARG A 206 -17.02 -16.44 19.53
CA ARG A 206 -16.54 -16.45 18.15
C ARG A 206 -17.68 -16.23 17.16
N VAL A 207 -17.31 -15.88 15.93
CA VAL A 207 -18.24 -15.79 14.79
C VAL A 207 -17.63 -16.50 13.60
N PRO A 208 -18.45 -17.03 12.68
CA PRO A 208 -18.03 -17.52 11.37
C PRO A 208 -17.18 -16.49 10.62
N ARG A 209 -16.02 -16.91 10.09
CA ARG A 209 -15.10 -16.01 9.35
C ARG A 209 -14.43 -16.62 8.12
N SER A 210 -14.51 -17.93 7.94
CA SER A 210 -13.92 -18.65 6.79
C SER A 210 -14.99 -19.05 5.78
N VAL A 211 -14.56 -19.35 4.54
CA VAL A 211 -15.44 -19.91 3.50
C VAL A 211 -16.14 -21.17 4.01
N VAL A 212 -15.39 -22.06 4.65
CA VAL A 212 -15.90 -23.30 5.26
C VAL A 212 -16.96 -23.01 6.34
N SER A 213 -16.70 -22.04 7.21
CA SER A 213 -17.65 -21.66 8.27
C SER A 213 -18.96 -21.10 7.71
N TYR A 214 -18.90 -20.35 6.61
CA TYR A 214 -20.09 -19.79 5.95
C TYR A 214 -20.87 -20.85 5.16
N ASP A 215 -20.19 -21.82 4.58
CA ASP A 215 -20.87 -22.96 3.96
C ASP A 215 -21.66 -23.75 5.01
N ILE A 216 -21.11 -23.95 6.21
CA ILE A 216 -21.82 -24.52 7.34
C ILE A 216 -23.04 -23.67 7.74
N LEU A 217 -22.93 -22.34 7.79
CA LEU A 217 -24.11 -21.49 8.02
C LEU A 217 -25.19 -21.71 6.96
N GLY A 218 -24.82 -21.76 5.68
CA GLY A 218 -25.77 -22.00 4.59
C GLY A 218 -26.50 -23.36 4.74
N ARG A 219 -25.79 -24.38 5.22
CA ARG A 219 -26.38 -25.70 5.54
C ARG A 219 -27.34 -25.62 6.72
N ILE A 220 -26.99 -24.87 7.77
CA ILE A 220 -27.88 -24.63 8.92
C ILE A 220 -29.14 -23.86 8.47
N GLU A 221 -29.00 -22.82 7.64
CA GLU A 221 -30.12 -22.06 7.09
C GLU A 221 -31.05 -22.95 6.27
N CYS A 222 -30.49 -23.76 5.36
CA CYS A 222 -31.26 -24.71 4.55
C CYS A 222 -31.97 -25.77 5.40
N ARG A 223 -31.32 -26.27 6.45
CA ARG A 223 -31.87 -27.25 7.39
C ARG A 223 -33.09 -26.69 8.13
N TYR A 224 -32.99 -25.45 8.61
CA TYR A 224 -34.04 -24.78 9.38
C TYR A 224 -35.07 -24.04 8.51
N GLY A 225 -34.98 -24.12 7.19
CA GLY A 225 -35.90 -23.44 6.28
C GLY A 225 -35.80 -21.91 6.33
N LEU A 226 -34.64 -21.38 6.70
CA LEU A 226 -34.40 -19.94 6.80
C LEU A 226 -34.01 -19.35 5.44
N ALA A 227 -34.27 -18.05 5.26
CA ALA A 227 -33.80 -17.33 4.08
C ALA A 227 -32.26 -17.39 3.97
N ARG A 228 -31.74 -17.60 2.75
CA ARG A 228 -30.29 -17.65 2.51
C ARG A 228 -29.64 -16.34 2.96
N GLY A 229 -28.64 -16.42 3.83
CA GLY A 229 -27.95 -15.27 4.41
C GLY A 229 -28.61 -14.69 5.68
N TYR A 230 -29.63 -15.33 6.23
CA TYR A 230 -30.27 -14.94 7.50
C TYR A 230 -29.26 -14.77 8.63
N PHE A 231 -28.39 -15.77 8.88
CA PHE A 231 -27.41 -15.66 9.96
C PHE A 231 -26.31 -14.64 9.62
N LYS A 232 -25.94 -14.56 8.33
CA LYS A 232 -24.96 -13.59 7.85
C LYS A 232 -25.42 -12.15 8.09
N ALA A 233 -26.69 -11.85 7.87
CA ALA A 233 -27.25 -10.51 8.12
C ALA A 233 -27.11 -10.09 9.59
N LYS A 234 -27.05 -11.05 10.51
CA LYS A 234 -26.94 -10.84 11.96
C LYS A 234 -25.49 -10.90 12.47
N LEU A 235 -24.52 -11.16 11.59
CA LEU A 235 -23.11 -11.13 11.97
C LEU A 235 -22.65 -9.68 12.19
N PRO A 236 -21.81 -9.44 13.21
CA PRO A 236 -21.28 -8.10 13.51
C PRO A 236 -20.35 -7.56 12.42
N HIS A 237 -20.07 -8.34 11.37
CA HIS A 237 -19.15 -7.95 10.31
C HIS A 237 -19.56 -8.51 8.94
N GLN A 238 -20.65 -7.96 8.38
CA GLN A 238 -21.18 -8.31 7.05
C GLN A 238 -20.22 -7.97 5.88
N SER A 239 -19.21 -7.13 6.13
CA SER A 239 -18.37 -6.48 5.12
C SER A 239 -16.98 -7.08 4.96
N ARG A 240 -16.56 -8.01 5.82
CA ARG A 240 -15.29 -8.72 5.62
C ARG A 240 -15.45 -9.78 4.56
N SER A 241 -14.39 -9.98 3.82
CA SER A 241 -14.29 -11.13 2.94
C SER A 241 -13.80 -12.34 3.70
N LEU A 242 -14.34 -13.49 3.30
CA LEU A 242 -14.01 -14.78 3.86
C LEU A 242 -12.55 -15.11 3.56
N TYR A 243 -11.83 -15.65 4.55
CA TYR A 243 -10.50 -16.21 4.31
C TYR A 243 -10.63 -17.69 3.91
N GLY A 244 -9.70 -18.16 3.08
CA GLY A 244 -9.67 -19.55 2.62
C GLY A 244 -10.18 -19.79 1.19
N HIS A 245 -10.40 -18.74 0.38
CA HIS A 245 -10.56 -18.94 -1.06
C HIS A 245 -9.29 -19.58 -1.63
N ASP A 246 -9.46 -20.66 -2.38
CA ASP A 246 -8.35 -21.29 -3.09
C ASP A 246 -7.95 -20.40 -4.27
N LEU A 247 -6.78 -19.78 -4.13
CA LEU A 247 -6.18 -18.86 -5.07
C LEU A 247 -4.73 -19.34 -5.28
N GLU A 248 -4.60 -20.55 -5.84
CA GLU A 248 -3.32 -21.08 -6.31
C GLU A 248 -2.64 -20.02 -7.23
N ASP A 249 -1.33 -19.88 -7.13
CA ASP A 249 -0.50 -18.91 -7.88
C ASP A 249 -0.61 -17.41 -7.55
N ILE A 250 -1.47 -16.96 -6.62
CA ILE A 250 -1.50 -15.55 -6.18
C ILE A 250 -0.63 -15.30 -4.94
N SER A 251 0.19 -14.24 -4.94
CA SER A 251 1.01 -13.87 -3.77
C SER A 251 0.16 -13.56 -2.53
N PRO A 252 0.64 -13.84 -1.30
CA PRO A 252 -0.10 -13.51 -0.07
C PRO A 252 -0.46 -12.01 0.05
N ALA A 253 0.38 -11.13 -0.50
CA ALA A 253 0.13 -9.70 -0.54
C ALA A 253 -1.05 -9.34 -1.44
N GLU A 254 -1.12 -9.91 -2.64
CA GLU A 254 -2.21 -9.70 -3.57
C GLU A 254 -3.51 -10.35 -3.08
N ARG A 255 -3.45 -11.56 -2.49
CA ARG A 255 -4.62 -12.20 -1.87
C ARG A 255 -5.28 -11.31 -0.82
N ARG A 256 -4.48 -10.63 0.03
CA ARG A 256 -5.02 -9.69 1.03
C ARG A 256 -5.73 -8.48 0.42
N ARG A 257 -5.27 -7.99 -0.73
CA ARG A 257 -5.90 -6.89 -1.46
C ARG A 257 -7.18 -7.36 -2.15
N LEU A 258 -7.13 -8.51 -2.82
CA LEU A 258 -8.26 -9.11 -3.51
C LEU A 258 -9.39 -9.48 -2.55
N ALA A 259 -9.04 -10.01 -1.37
CA ALA A 259 -9.99 -10.54 -0.40
C ALA A 259 -11.20 -9.62 -0.29
N TRP A 260 -11.01 -8.34 0.08
CA TRP A 260 -12.06 -7.32 0.27
C TRP A 260 -13.07 -7.14 -0.88
N HIS A 261 -12.71 -7.59 -2.08
CA HIS A 261 -13.46 -7.35 -3.30
C HIS A 261 -14.00 -8.63 -3.96
N LEU A 262 -13.75 -9.80 -3.36
CA LEU A 262 -14.33 -11.06 -3.82
C LEU A 262 -15.71 -11.29 -3.17
N PRO A 263 -16.68 -11.86 -3.91
CA PRO A 263 -17.94 -12.28 -3.33
C PRO A 263 -17.73 -13.46 -2.38
N ASP A 264 -18.64 -13.61 -1.41
CA ASP A 264 -18.51 -14.64 -0.37
C ASP A 264 -18.60 -16.07 -0.95
N ASP A 265 -19.36 -16.25 -2.03
CA ASP A 265 -19.52 -17.52 -2.74
C ASP A 265 -18.45 -17.73 -3.83
N PHE A 266 -17.43 -16.87 -3.91
CA PHE A 266 -16.42 -16.88 -4.98
C PHE A 266 -15.80 -18.27 -5.24
N GLY A 267 -15.53 -19.03 -4.18
CA GLY A 267 -14.94 -20.38 -4.29
C GLY A 267 -15.86 -21.42 -4.97
N SER A 268 -17.17 -21.20 -4.95
CA SER A 268 -18.18 -22.08 -5.56
C SER A 268 -18.53 -21.69 -7.00
N LEU A 269 -18.04 -20.55 -7.49
CA LEU A 269 -18.33 -20.07 -8.83
C LEU A 269 -17.55 -20.86 -9.92
N PRO A 270 -18.11 -21.01 -11.13
CA PRO A 270 -17.38 -21.56 -12.28
C PRO A 270 -16.06 -20.84 -12.51
N PHE A 271 -15.03 -21.57 -13.00
CA PHE A 271 -13.69 -21.02 -13.22
C PHE A 271 -13.70 -19.74 -14.09
N SER A 272 -14.46 -19.74 -15.19
CA SER A 272 -14.60 -18.57 -16.06
C SER A 272 -15.12 -17.35 -15.32
N LYS A 273 -16.09 -17.52 -14.41
CA LYS A 273 -16.64 -16.43 -13.60
C LYS A 273 -15.65 -15.95 -12.55
N ARG A 274 -14.86 -16.85 -11.97
CA ARG A 274 -13.77 -16.50 -11.05
C ARG A 274 -12.70 -15.65 -11.73
N GLU A 275 -12.28 -16.02 -12.95
CA GLU A 275 -11.34 -15.22 -13.75
C GLU A 275 -11.89 -13.84 -14.12
N GLU A 276 -13.16 -13.78 -14.55
CA GLU A 276 -13.85 -12.52 -14.87
C GLU A 276 -13.82 -11.56 -13.67
N ILE A 277 -14.15 -12.05 -12.47
CA ILE A 277 -14.15 -11.26 -11.24
C ILE A 277 -12.73 -10.81 -10.88
N LEU A 278 -11.74 -11.72 -10.94
CA LEU A 278 -10.35 -11.40 -10.63
C LEU A 278 -9.80 -10.33 -11.57
N GLU A 279 -10.05 -10.45 -12.87
CA GLU A 279 -9.60 -9.48 -13.86
C GLU A 279 -10.29 -8.13 -13.65
N TRP A 280 -11.60 -8.13 -13.38
CA TRP A 280 -12.32 -6.89 -13.07
C TRP A 280 -11.76 -6.20 -11.81
N VAL A 281 -11.52 -6.94 -10.72
CA VAL A 281 -10.96 -6.38 -9.48
C VAL A 281 -9.55 -5.84 -9.72
N ARG A 282 -8.69 -6.58 -10.45
CA ARG A 282 -7.33 -6.13 -10.78
C ARG A 282 -7.35 -4.86 -11.63
N ARG A 283 -8.19 -4.81 -12.65
CA ARG A 283 -8.29 -3.69 -13.59
C ARG A 283 -8.92 -2.45 -12.96
N VAL A 284 -10.09 -2.60 -12.33
CA VAL A 284 -10.90 -1.47 -11.83
C VAL A 284 -10.46 -1.04 -10.44
N ILE A 285 -10.32 -1.97 -9.50
CA ILE A 285 -10.07 -1.64 -8.09
C ILE A 285 -8.58 -1.52 -7.78
N ILE A 286 -7.76 -2.52 -8.11
CA ILE A 286 -6.35 -2.51 -7.66
C ILE A 286 -5.55 -1.52 -8.49
N SER A 287 -5.51 -1.73 -9.81
CA SER A 287 -4.70 -0.92 -10.71
C SER A 287 -5.39 0.39 -11.06
N GLY A 288 -6.71 0.36 -11.29
CA GLY A 288 -7.45 1.49 -11.86
C GLY A 288 -6.80 1.98 -13.15
N SER A 289 -6.19 1.06 -13.91
CA SER A 289 -5.11 1.38 -14.85
C SER A 289 -5.55 1.35 -16.29
N THR A 290 -5.32 2.47 -16.96
CA THR A 290 -4.95 2.53 -18.37
C THR A 290 -3.54 1.94 -18.55
N ASP A 291 -3.14 1.58 -19.78
CA ASP A 291 -1.81 1.00 -20.09
C ASP A 291 -0.64 1.84 -19.52
N TYR A 292 -0.82 3.15 -19.37
CA TYR A 292 0.19 4.06 -18.83
C TYR A 292 0.44 3.91 -17.32
N ARG A 293 -0.57 3.60 -16.51
CA ARG A 293 -0.34 3.31 -15.08
C ARG A 293 0.46 2.01 -14.90
N ARG A 294 0.26 1.03 -15.80
CA ARG A 294 1.10 -0.17 -15.89
C ARG A 294 2.53 0.18 -16.30
N PHE A 295 2.71 1.04 -17.30
CA PHE A 295 4.02 1.59 -17.66
C PHE A 295 4.69 2.32 -16.49
N GLN A 296 3.98 3.20 -15.77
CA GLN A 296 4.54 3.96 -14.66
C GLN A 296 4.96 3.03 -13.51
N ALA A 297 4.13 2.03 -13.17
CA ALA A 297 4.47 1.03 -12.16
C ALA A 297 5.68 0.17 -12.58
N ALA A 298 5.81 -0.17 -13.87
CA ALA A 298 6.97 -0.87 -14.41
C ALA A 298 8.23 0.03 -14.43
N ALA A 299 8.07 1.31 -14.78
CA ALA A 299 9.15 2.29 -14.81
C ALA A 299 9.70 2.58 -13.41
N THR A 300 8.85 2.63 -12.38
CA THR A 300 9.30 2.78 -10.97
C THR A 300 10.15 1.61 -10.49
N LYS A 301 10.00 0.41 -11.09
CA LYS A 301 10.86 -0.75 -10.79
C LYS A 301 12.25 -0.64 -11.41
N GLN A 302 12.41 0.20 -12.44
CA GLN A 302 13.68 0.40 -13.15
C GLN A 302 14.41 1.60 -12.52
N ARG A 303 15.16 1.36 -11.45
CA ARG A 303 15.90 2.41 -10.73
C ARG A 303 17.21 2.75 -11.45
N TYR A 304 17.47 4.03 -11.68
CA TYR A 304 18.68 4.51 -12.38
C TYR A 304 19.23 5.84 -11.86
N ALA A 305 18.77 6.33 -10.70
CA ALA A 305 19.13 7.66 -10.21
C ALA A 305 20.55 7.71 -9.61
N ILE A 306 21.19 8.87 -9.70
CA ILE A 306 22.33 9.21 -8.85
C ILE A 306 21.84 9.80 -7.53
N ARG A 307 22.32 9.25 -6.41
CA ARG A 307 22.09 9.77 -5.06
C ARG A 307 23.15 10.78 -4.69
N PHE A 308 22.81 11.78 -3.89
CA PHE A 308 23.75 12.78 -3.38
C PHE A 308 23.91 12.60 -1.87
N PRO A 309 24.91 11.80 -1.40
CA PRO A 309 25.09 11.54 0.03
C PRO A 309 25.38 12.84 0.79
N GLY A 310 24.80 13.00 1.99
CA GLY A 310 25.04 14.16 2.86
C GLY A 310 24.17 15.39 2.59
N ILE A 311 23.37 15.40 1.50
CA ILE A 311 22.42 16.48 1.22
C ILE A 311 21.02 16.03 1.64
N THR A 312 20.61 16.33 2.88
CA THR A 312 19.27 16.01 3.38
C THR A 312 18.39 17.25 3.46
N TYR A 313 17.38 17.32 2.57
CA TYR A 313 16.26 18.26 2.68
C TYR A 313 14.94 17.49 2.63
N GLY A 314 14.14 17.60 3.70
CA GLY A 314 12.77 17.12 3.79
C GLY A 314 12.59 15.60 3.67
N GLY A 315 12.84 14.83 4.75
CA GLY A 315 12.20 13.56 5.12
C GLY A 315 12.13 12.37 4.14
N SER A 316 12.51 12.52 2.87
CA SER A 316 12.60 11.46 1.89
C SER A 316 14.04 10.99 1.81
N ALA A 317 14.51 10.41 2.91
CA ALA A 317 15.71 9.61 2.86
C ALA A 317 15.40 8.41 1.94
N LEU A 318 16.04 8.36 0.78
CA LEU A 318 16.57 7.06 0.35
C LEU A 318 17.45 6.64 1.52
N THR A 319 16.98 5.63 2.25
CA THR A 319 17.50 5.14 3.54
C THR A 319 19.04 5.24 3.58
N PRO A 320 19.63 5.91 4.59
CA PRO A 320 21.08 5.86 4.78
C PRO A 320 21.46 4.40 5.02
N ARG A 321 22.54 3.94 4.38
CA ARG A 321 23.20 2.70 4.77
C ARG A 321 23.60 2.84 6.24
N LEU A 322 22.96 2.08 7.13
CA LEU A 322 23.62 1.74 8.39
C LEU A 322 24.84 0.89 8.03
N PRO A 323 26.06 1.25 8.48
CA PRO A 323 27.27 0.51 8.15
C PRO A 323 27.15 -0.94 8.64
N ALA A 324 27.58 -1.88 7.78
CA ALA A 324 27.40 -3.31 7.90
C ALA A 324 28.23 -3.99 9.04
N SER A 325 28.65 -3.25 10.07
CA SER A 325 29.57 -3.76 11.10
C SER A 325 28.94 -3.98 12.48
N SER A 326 27.62 -3.95 12.65
CA SER A 326 26.97 -4.10 13.98
C SER A 326 26.00 -5.28 14.16
N TRP A 327 25.98 -6.28 13.28
CA TRP A 327 25.05 -7.43 13.40
C TRP A 327 25.74 -8.79 13.51
N LEU A 328 26.80 -8.89 14.31
CA LEU A 328 27.24 -10.19 14.80
C LEU A 328 26.55 -10.48 16.15
N ARG A 329 25.77 -11.58 16.16
CA ARG A 329 24.97 -12.20 17.24
C ARG A 329 23.54 -11.66 17.42
N ASP A 330 22.55 -12.37 16.88
CA ASP A 330 21.89 -13.45 17.62
C ASP A 330 21.01 -14.31 16.68
N GLU A 331 21.13 -15.64 16.79
CA GLU A 331 20.43 -16.63 15.95
C GLU A 331 19.16 -17.11 16.65
N ASN A 332 18.00 -16.55 16.27
CA ASN A 332 16.68 -17.20 16.18
C ASN A 332 15.56 -16.15 16.28
N GLU A 333 15.00 -15.70 15.16
CA GLU A 333 13.59 -15.30 15.08
C GLU A 333 13.17 -15.10 13.62
N LYS A 334 12.09 -15.78 13.21
CA LYS A 334 11.50 -15.69 11.87
C LYS A 334 10.82 -14.33 11.70
N GLY A 335 11.55 -13.41 11.07
CA GLY A 335 11.08 -12.07 10.73
C GLY A 335 9.94 -12.04 9.70
N PRO A 336 9.17 -10.95 9.60
CA PRO A 336 8.06 -10.86 8.65
C PRO A 336 8.52 -10.55 7.23
N SER A 337 7.81 -11.12 6.27
CA SER A 337 7.98 -10.89 4.83
C SER A 337 7.78 -9.41 4.47
N THR A 338 8.90 -8.73 4.27
CA THR A 338 9.00 -7.40 3.67
C THR A 338 9.14 -7.52 2.16
N GLU A 339 8.19 -8.15 1.47
CA GLU A 339 8.19 -8.28 -0.01
C GLU A 339 7.77 -6.97 -0.72
N ALA A 340 8.27 -5.85 -0.23
CA ALA A 340 8.49 -4.61 -0.97
C ALA A 340 9.68 -3.82 -0.40
N LEU A 341 10.61 -4.48 0.32
CA LEU A 341 11.89 -3.93 0.75
C LEU A 341 13.00 -4.87 0.26
N GLU A 342 13.66 -4.38 -0.79
CA GLU A 342 15.08 -4.62 -1.09
C GLU A 342 15.49 -6.08 -1.27
N ASP A 343 15.18 -6.59 -2.46
CA ASP A 343 15.98 -7.67 -3.06
C ASP A 343 17.44 -7.17 -3.17
N PRO A 344 18.44 -7.94 -2.69
CA PRO A 344 19.86 -7.63 -2.85
C PRO A 344 20.25 -7.40 -4.33
N ASP A 345 19.54 -8.03 -5.27
CA ASP A 345 19.73 -7.85 -6.71
C ASP A 345 18.97 -6.61 -7.26
N LEU A 346 17.96 -6.09 -6.55
CA LEU A 346 17.27 -4.81 -6.86
C LEU A 346 18.07 -3.56 -6.41
N LEU A 347 19.21 -3.73 -5.75
CA LEU A 347 20.10 -2.65 -5.33
C LEU A 347 21.01 -2.14 -6.47
N SER A 348 21.05 -2.81 -7.63
CA SER A 348 22.12 -2.61 -8.63
C SER A 348 21.98 -1.38 -9.56
N GLY A 349 20.97 -0.51 -9.37
CA GLY A 349 20.68 0.59 -10.31
C GLY A 349 20.86 2.01 -9.77
N VAL A 350 20.99 2.19 -8.45
CA VAL A 350 21.15 3.51 -7.83
C VAL A 350 22.57 3.68 -7.36
N VAL A 351 23.27 4.65 -7.93
CA VAL A 351 24.70 4.88 -7.68
C VAL A 351 24.87 6.18 -6.89
N ASP A 352 25.83 6.21 -5.98
CA ASP A 352 26.14 7.42 -5.23
C ASP A 352 26.95 8.39 -6.11
N ALA A 353 26.68 9.68 -5.98
CA ALA A 353 27.36 10.73 -6.71
C ALA A 353 28.85 10.71 -6.35
N PRO A 354 29.75 10.82 -7.34
CA PRO A 354 31.15 11.09 -7.08
C PRO A 354 31.32 12.32 -6.19
N PRO A 355 32.34 12.38 -5.32
CA PRO A 355 32.53 13.49 -4.38
C PRO A 355 32.42 14.87 -5.02
N ARG A 356 32.98 15.04 -6.23
CA ARG A 356 32.90 16.29 -7.00
C ARG A 356 31.46 16.67 -7.36
N LEU A 357 30.71 15.77 -7.99
CA LEU A 357 29.33 16.01 -8.38
C LEU A 357 28.45 16.25 -7.13
N ALA A 358 28.76 15.58 -6.02
CA ALA A 358 28.11 15.80 -4.74
C ALA A 358 28.34 17.22 -4.19
N MET A 359 29.58 17.73 -4.27
CA MET A 359 29.91 19.11 -3.89
C MET A 359 29.20 20.12 -4.77
N GLU A 360 29.20 19.94 -6.09
CA GLU A 360 28.50 20.84 -7.03
C GLU A 360 26.99 20.90 -6.73
N MET A 361 26.35 19.78 -6.40
CA MET A 361 24.96 19.77 -5.96
C MET A 361 24.78 20.49 -4.62
N ALA A 362 25.66 20.26 -3.64
CA ALA A 362 25.59 20.93 -2.34
C ALA A 362 25.71 22.45 -2.48
N ASP A 363 26.60 22.91 -3.37
CA ASP A 363 26.77 24.32 -3.69
C ASP A 363 25.55 24.94 -4.37
N LEU A 364 24.94 24.24 -5.34
CA LEU A 364 23.70 24.68 -5.95
C LEU A 364 22.58 24.80 -4.91
N ILE A 365 22.44 23.81 -4.03
CA ILE A 365 21.42 23.82 -2.99
C ILE A 365 21.66 24.97 -2.03
N ARG A 366 22.89 25.13 -1.51
CA ARG A 366 23.28 26.28 -0.69
C ARG A 366 22.93 27.60 -1.39
N PHE A 367 23.29 27.76 -2.66
CA PHE A 367 22.96 28.94 -3.44
C PHE A 367 21.44 29.17 -3.50
N LYS A 368 20.62 28.13 -3.75
CA LYS A 368 19.16 28.27 -3.89
C LYS A 368 18.37 28.30 -2.58
N THR A 369 18.94 27.90 -1.44
CA THR A 369 18.22 27.84 -0.16
C THR A 369 18.70 28.85 0.88
N SER A 370 19.89 29.45 0.73
CA SER A 370 20.40 30.45 1.69
C SER A 370 19.46 31.64 1.86
N THR A 371 19.35 32.19 3.06
CA THR A 371 18.49 33.37 3.31
C THR A 371 18.97 34.58 2.52
N LEU A 372 20.27 34.87 2.60
CA LEU A 372 20.93 35.93 1.85
C LEU A 372 21.79 35.34 0.75
N THR A 373 21.89 36.06 -0.36
CA THR A 373 22.80 35.70 -1.46
C THR A 373 24.23 36.03 -1.04
N GLU A 374 25.18 35.15 -1.37
CA GLU A 374 26.60 35.35 -1.08
C GLU A 374 27.15 36.57 -1.85
N ILE A 375 28.10 37.28 -1.25
CA ILE A 375 28.71 38.49 -1.84
C ILE A 375 29.34 38.12 -3.19
N GLY A 376 29.09 38.93 -4.22
CA GLY A 376 29.57 38.69 -5.58
C GLY A 376 28.63 37.85 -6.45
N TYR A 377 27.61 37.21 -5.85
CA TYR A 377 26.61 36.45 -6.59
C TYR A 377 25.27 37.19 -6.64
N ARG A 378 24.52 37.00 -7.72
CA ARG A 378 23.11 37.42 -7.84
C ARG A 378 22.23 36.20 -7.96
N ARG A 379 21.05 36.24 -7.34
CA ARG A 379 20.11 35.13 -7.31
C ARG A 379 18.70 35.60 -7.57
N ASN A 380 18.00 34.87 -8.43
CA ASN A 380 16.56 34.99 -8.59
C ASN A 380 15.84 33.77 -8.01
N GLY A 381 14.88 34.06 -7.13
CA GLY A 381 14.06 33.09 -6.42
C GLY A 381 14.84 32.29 -5.36
N VAL A 382 14.11 31.82 -4.36
CA VAL A 382 14.62 30.94 -3.30
C VAL A 382 13.82 29.64 -3.35
N TRP A 383 14.51 28.50 -3.28
CA TRP A 383 13.87 27.20 -3.16
C TRP A 383 13.51 26.95 -1.70
N ASN A 384 12.26 26.56 -1.46
CA ASN A 384 11.89 25.94 -0.19
C ASN A 384 12.41 24.49 -0.15
N GLU A 385 12.29 23.86 1.02
CA GLU A 385 12.79 22.49 1.24
C GLU A 385 12.20 21.48 0.25
N GLU A 386 10.91 21.57 -0.07
CA GLU A 386 10.27 20.66 -1.03
C GLU A 386 10.77 20.88 -2.46
N THR A 387 10.95 22.14 -2.87
CA THR A 387 11.49 22.46 -4.19
C THR A 387 12.93 21.97 -4.27
N ALA A 388 13.75 22.19 -3.24
CA ALA A 388 15.11 21.69 -3.19
C ALA A 388 15.15 20.15 -3.31
N SER A 389 14.35 19.44 -2.50
CA SER A 389 14.23 17.99 -2.54
C SER A 389 13.81 17.47 -3.93
N GLN A 390 12.81 18.10 -4.54
CA GLN A 390 12.36 17.77 -5.89
C GLN A 390 13.47 17.99 -6.93
N LYS A 391 14.22 19.10 -6.85
CA LYS A 391 15.29 19.39 -7.81
C LYS A 391 16.47 18.42 -7.66
N ILE A 392 16.80 18.00 -6.44
CA ILE A 392 17.78 16.94 -6.18
C ILE A 392 17.36 15.64 -6.88
N GLU A 393 16.10 15.21 -6.71
CA GLU A 393 15.58 13.99 -7.34
C GLU A 393 15.60 14.10 -8.88
N HIS A 394 15.13 15.22 -9.42
CA HIS A 394 15.07 15.46 -10.86
C HIS A 394 16.46 15.44 -11.52
N LEU A 395 17.43 16.14 -10.92
CA LEU A 395 18.81 16.18 -11.40
C LEU A 395 19.50 14.82 -11.18
N GLY A 396 19.24 14.14 -10.07
CA GLY A 396 19.71 12.78 -9.81
C GLY A 396 19.23 11.77 -10.85
N LEU A 397 17.98 11.88 -11.30
CA LEU A 397 17.45 11.07 -12.41
C LEU A 397 18.12 11.43 -13.75
N MET A 398 18.36 12.71 -14.02
CA MET A 398 19.03 13.13 -15.26
C MET A 398 20.46 12.59 -15.35
N PHE A 399 21.28 12.84 -14.31
CA PHE A 399 22.65 12.31 -14.27
C PHE A 399 22.68 10.79 -14.23
N GLY A 400 21.69 10.19 -13.55
CA GLY A 400 21.46 8.75 -13.58
C GLY A 400 21.23 8.18 -14.98
N ALA A 401 20.46 8.88 -15.81
CA ALA A 401 20.25 8.47 -17.20
C ALA A 401 21.54 8.54 -18.03
N LEU A 402 22.38 9.56 -17.80
CA LEU A 402 23.69 9.68 -18.44
C LEU A 402 24.63 8.54 -18.00
N ALA A 403 24.64 8.20 -16.70
CA ALA A 403 25.50 7.16 -16.15
C ALA A 403 25.09 5.73 -16.53
N ALA A 404 23.78 5.48 -16.63
CA ALA A 404 23.26 4.13 -16.84
C ALA A 404 23.75 3.49 -18.15
N SER A 405 23.99 2.18 -18.12
CA SER A 405 24.52 1.44 -19.27
C SER A 405 23.56 1.47 -20.48
N PRO A 406 24.08 1.66 -21.71
CA PRO A 406 23.30 1.54 -22.95
C PRO A 406 22.68 0.14 -23.15
N ASN A 407 23.35 -0.90 -22.65
CA ASN A 407 22.91 -2.28 -22.79
C ASN A 407 21.96 -2.73 -21.66
N GLY A 408 21.77 -1.91 -20.64
CA GLY A 408 20.86 -2.19 -19.53
C GLY A 408 19.40 -1.92 -19.87
N VAL A 409 18.49 -2.32 -18.98
CA VAL A 409 17.03 -2.08 -19.10
C VAL A 409 16.69 -0.57 -19.22
N VAL A 410 17.56 0.28 -18.67
CA VAL A 410 17.43 1.75 -18.70
C VAL A 410 17.79 2.31 -20.08
N LYS A 411 18.68 1.63 -20.82
CA LYS A 411 19.29 2.10 -22.08
C LYS A 411 19.88 3.51 -21.97
N GLY A 412 20.66 3.76 -20.91
CA GLY A 412 21.27 5.07 -20.65
C GLY A 412 22.42 5.40 -21.61
N ARG A 413 23.15 6.49 -21.36
CA ARG A 413 24.27 6.90 -22.24
C ARG A 413 25.55 6.11 -22.00
N GLY A 414 25.80 5.68 -20.76
CA GLY A 414 27.04 5.03 -20.33
C GLY A 414 28.20 5.99 -20.05
N VAL A 415 27.91 7.24 -19.69
CA VAL A 415 28.95 8.21 -19.29
C VAL A 415 29.59 7.77 -17.97
N SER A 416 30.92 7.76 -17.90
CA SER A 416 31.62 7.42 -16.66
C SER A 416 31.24 8.39 -15.55
N LEU A 417 31.06 7.89 -14.33
CA LEU A 417 30.74 8.71 -13.16
C LEU A 417 31.77 9.84 -12.96
N SER A 418 33.05 9.59 -13.22
CA SER A 418 34.13 10.59 -13.09
C SER A 418 34.01 11.77 -14.06
N GLN A 419 33.25 11.62 -15.15
CA GLN A 419 33.01 12.65 -16.16
C GLN A 419 31.74 13.47 -15.88
N LEU A 420 30.93 13.09 -14.88
CA LEU A 420 29.70 13.80 -14.55
C LEU A 420 29.99 15.09 -13.78
N THR A 421 29.48 16.20 -14.32
CA THR A 421 29.54 17.54 -13.72
C THR A 421 28.35 18.36 -14.20
N PHE A 422 27.93 19.36 -13.41
CA PHE A 422 26.94 20.36 -13.82
C PHE A 422 27.39 21.17 -15.03
N GLY A 423 28.71 21.26 -15.29
CA GLY A 423 29.25 21.87 -16.51
C GLY A 423 28.71 21.23 -17.80
N LEU A 424 28.31 19.95 -17.77
CA LEU A 424 27.71 19.27 -18.92
C LEU A 424 26.37 19.90 -19.35
N LEU A 425 25.67 20.56 -18.41
CA LEU A 425 24.30 21.03 -18.63
C LEU A 425 24.21 22.28 -19.49
N ILE A 426 25.34 22.88 -19.89
CA ILE A 426 25.36 24.00 -20.84
C ILE A 426 25.50 23.55 -22.31
N PHE A 427 25.68 22.25 -22.57
CA PHE A 427 25.88 21.75 -23.93
C PHE A 427 24.56 21.25 -24.53
N PRO A 428 24.11 21.80 -25.68
CA PRO A 428 22.87 21.40 -26.34
C PRO A 428 22.75 19.89 -26.61
N GLY A 429 23.86 19.24 -27.01
CA GLY A 429 23.87 17.81 -27.33
C GLY A 429 23.45 16.91 -26.16
N VAL A 430 23.78 17.28 -24.92
CA VAL A 430 23.35 16.56 -23.71
C VAL A 430 21.84 16.60 -23.55
N TRP A 431 21.24 17.76 -23.78
CA TRP A 431 19.79 17.97 -23.64
C TRP A 431 19.01 17.33 -24.77
N ASP A 432 19.47 17.49 -26.01
CA ASP A 432 18.83 16.87 -27.15
C ASP A 432 18.87 15.34 -27.01
N TRP A 433 20.00 14.75 -26.60
CA TRP A 433 20.06 13.32 -26.28
C TRP A 433 19.08 12.94 -25.17
N TYR A 434 19.05 13.67 -24.05
CA TYR A 434 18.19 13.35 -22.91
C TYR A 434 16.70 13.39 -23.28
N LEU A 435 16.29 14.38 -24.07
CA LEU A 435 14.92 14.50 -24.57
C LEU A 435 14.56 13.33 -25.50
N HIS A 436 15.39 13.02 -26.50
CA HIS A 436 15.14 11.87 -27.38
C HIS A 436 15.16 10.54 -26.63
N TRP A 437 16.04 10.39 -25.63
CA TRP A 437 16.07 9.21 -24.78
C TRP A 437 14.77 9.04 -23.98
N ARG A 438 14.25 10.13 -23.39
CA ARG A 438 12.95 10.13 -22.69
C ARG A 438 11.81 9.78 -23.63
N GLU A 439 11.81 10.35 -24.83
CA GLU A 439 10.81 10.06 -25.86
C GLU A 439 10.88 8.60 -26.30
N ARG A 440 12.05 8.03 -26.61
CA ARG A 440 12.17 6.62 -27.00
C ARG A 440 11.75 5.66 -25.87
N ARG A 441 12.02 6.03 -24.62
CA ARG A 441 11.69 5.22 -23.44
C ARG A 441 10.21 5.26 -23.08
N ARG A 442 9.54 6.40 -23.30
CA ARG A 442 8.12 6.60 -22.96
C ARG A 442 7.17 6.49 -24.15
N GLY A 443 7.64 6.80 -25.35
CA GLY A 443 6.89 6.95 -26.60
C GLY A 443 6.38 8.37 -26.90
N PHE A 444 6.54 9.34 -25.99
CA PHE A 444 6.06 10.72 -26.14
C PHE A 444 6.65 11.67 -25.07
N PHE A 445 6.48 12.99 -25.27
CA PHE A 445 6.88 14.04 -24.32
C PHE A 445 5.78 14.40 -23.32
N THR A 446 6.18 14.85 -22.13
CA THR A 446 5.29 15.31 -21.05
C THR A 446 5.74 16.65 -20.50
N LYS A 447 4.96 17.21 -19.57
CA LYS A 447 5.34 18.40 -18.80
C LYS A 447 6.70 18.27 -18.10
N TRP A 448 7.12 17.05 -17.75
CA TRP A 448 8.43 16.81 -17.13
C TRP A 448 9.59 17.37 -17.95
N GLU A 449 9.58 17.13 -19.26
CA GLU A 449 10.69 17.53 -20.14
C GLU A 449 10.78 19.06 -20.23
N GLU A 450 9.64 19.74 -20.29
CA GLU A 450 9.58 21.20 -20.19
C GLU A 450 10.07 21.69 -18.83
N ASP A 451 9.62 21.08 -17.72
CA ASP A 451 10.04 21.47 -16.37
C ASP A 451 11.57 21.32 -16.18
N MET A 452 12.18 20.30 -16.77
CA MET A 452 13.63 20.12 -16.77
C MET A 452 14.36 21.19 -17.57
N LEU A 453 13.86 21.54 -18.76
CA LEU A 453 14.41 22.64 -19.57
C LEU A 453 14.28 23.98 -18.85
N MET A 454 13.16 24.24 -18.16
CA MET A 454 12.97 25.44 -17.34
C MET A 454 13.95 25.52 -16.17
N VAL A 455 14.31 24.38 -15.56
CA VAL A 455 15.40 24.33 -14.57
C VAL A 455 16.73 24.70 -15.22
N ALA A 456 17.07 24.13 -16.38
CA ALA A 456 18.30 24.43 -17.10
C ALA A 456 18.40 25.92 -17.46
N MET A 457 17.31 26.51 -17.96
CA MET A 457 17.19 27.93 -18.26
C MET A 457 17.39 28.78 -17.01
N ALA A 458 16.80 28.41 -15.88
CA ALA A 458 16.97 29.14 -14.62
C ALA A 458 18.42 29.09 -14.10
N LEU A 459 19.15 27.99 -14.35
CA LEU A 459 20.55 27.83 -13.94
C LEU A 459 21.54 28.57 -14.86
N THR A 460 21.14 28.89 -16.09
CA THR A 460 22.00 29.55 -17.11
C THR A 460 21.59 30.99 -17.41
N ARG A 461 20.52 31.48 -16.77
CA ARG A 461 19.97 32.83 -16.94
C ARG A 461 21.04 33.90 -16.71
N ALA A 462 21.00 34.94 -17.53
CA ALA A 462 21.84 36.13 -17.38
C ALA A 462 21.81 36.68 -15.95
N GLU A 463 22.99 37.01 -15.44
CA GLU A 463 23.28 37.55 -14.11
C GLU A 463 22.98 36.64 -12.91
N VAL A 464 21.88 35.88 -12.93
CA VAL A 464 21.33 35.21 -11.74
C VAL A 464 21.40 33.68 -11.79
N GLY A 465 21.80 33.10 -12.93
CA GLY A 465 21.95 31.66 -13.10
C GLY A 465 23.14 31.14 -12.32
N TRP A 466 22.97 30.03 -11.59
CA TRP A 466 24.05 29.43 -10.80
C TRP A 466 25.19 28.95 -11.71
N ILE A 467 24.92 28.09 -12.70
CA ILE A 467 25.95 27.58 -13.63
C ILE A 467 26.67 28.74 -14.33
N ARG A 468 25.93 29.79 -14.74
CA ARG A 468 26.54 30.98 -15.38
C ARG A 468 27.55 31.70 -14.49
N GLN A 469 27.38 31.67 -13.17
CA GLN A 469 28.28 32.30 -12.20
C GLN A 469 29.43 31.39 -11.74
N HIS A 470 29.50 30.14 -12.23
CA HIS A 470 30.50 29.14 -11.86
C HIS A 470 31.28 28.60 -13.08
N PRO A 471 32.12 29.43 -13.75
CA PRO A 471 32.91 29.01 -14.93
C PRO A 471 33.91 27.88 -14.64
N GLU A 472 34.32 27.70 -13.38
CA GLU A 472 35.18 26.61 -12.95
C GLU A 472 34.59 25.22 -13.19
N LEU A 473 33.26 25.10 -13.34
CA LEU A 473 32.59 23.84 -13.71
C LEU A 473 33.12 23.28 -15.05
N LEU A 474 33.53 24.16 -15.97
CA LEU A 474 34.05 23.74 -17.28
C LEU A 474 35.37 22.96 -17.17
N ARG A 475 36.17 23.19 -16.12
CA ARG A 475 37.47 22.51 -15.93
C ARG A 475 37.36 20.99 -15.88
N ASN A 476 36.18 20.50 -15.49
CA ASN A 476 35.91 19.08 -15.30
C ASN A 476 35.17 18.46 -16.49
N VAL A 477 34.80 19.25 -17.50
CA VAL A 477 34.13 18.77 -18.70
C VAL A 477 35.17 18.12 -19.61
N GLN A 478 34.86 16.91 -20.05
CA GLN A 478 35.64 16.14 -21.02
C GLN A 478 34.79 15.92 -22.28
N PRO A 479 35.41 15.74 -23.45
CA PRO A 479 34.67 15.34 -24.65
C PRO A 479 33.88 14.05 -24.38
N ILE A 480 32.63 14.02 -24.82
CA ILE A 480 31.76 12.84 -24.74
C ILE A 480 31.24 12.59 -26.14
N GLU A 481 31.65 11.47 -26.73
CA GLU A 481 31.30 11.11 -28.10
C GLU A 481 29.80 11.32 -28.38
N GLY A 482 29.48 12.01 -29.47
CA GLY A 482 28.10 12.30 -29.88
C GLY A 482 27.29 13.25 -28.97
N LEU A 483 27.85 13.76 -27.87
CA LEU A 483 27.20 14.74 -26.99
C LEU A 483 27.94 16.07 -26.88
N ILE A 484 29.28 16.02 -26.74
CA ILE A 484 30.13 17.19 -26.51
C ILE A 484 31.45 16.98 -27.24
N THR A 485 31.81 17.94 -28.09
CA THR A 485 33.07 17.97 -28.85
C THR A 485 34.15 18.80 -28.13
N THR A 486 35.42 18.58 -28.49
CA THR A 486 36.54 19.39 -27.97
C THR A 486 36.41 20.86 -28.36
N ASP A 487 35.94 21.15 -29.58
CA ASP A 487 35.79 22.53 -30.08
C ASP A 487 34.74 23.30 -29.29
N GLU A 488 33.64 22.65 -28.90
CA GLU A 488 32.61 23.25 -28.05
C GLU A 488 33.14 23.57 -26.65
N ILE A 489 33.98 22.70 -26.08
CA ILE A 489 34.62 22.93 -24.78
C ILE A 489 35.57 24.14 -24.87
N GLU A 490 36.38 24.21 -25.92
CA GLU A 490 37.31 25.33 -26.12
C GLU A 490 36.60 26.64 -26.48
N ALA A 491 35.45 26.59 -27.16
CA ALA A 491 34.60 27.76 -27.35
C ALA A 491 34.01 28.25 -26.02
N ALA A 492 33.49 27.35 -25.18
CA ALA A 492 32.99 27.69 -23.85
C ALA A 492 34.10 28.20 -22.91
N ARG A 493 35.35 27.74 -23.09
CA ARG A 493 36.51 28.21 -22.33
C ARG A 493 36.86 29.66 -22.68
N ARG A 494 36.74 30.02 -23.97
CA ARG A 494 36.97 31.39 -24.45
C ARG A 494 35.87 32.36 -24.03
N ASP A 495 34.61 31.92 -24.07
CA ASP A 495 33.46 32.73 -23.68
C ASP A 495 32.39 31.90 -22.95
N TRP A 496 32.55 31.76 -21.63
CA TRP A 496 31.62 31.03 -20.78
C TRP A 496 30.22 31.64 -20.77
N HIS A 497 30.14 32.97 -20.70
CA HIS A 497 28.86 33.67 -20.64
C HIS A 497 28.11 33.57 -21.96
N GLY A 498 28.81 33.67 -23.10
CA GLY A 498 28.26 33.43 -24.43
C GLY A 498 27.79 31.99 -24.61
N ALA A 499 28.52 31.00 -24.10
CA ALA A 499 28.09 29.59 -24.14
C ALA A 499 26.80 29.36 -23.33
N CYS A 500 26.72 29.92 -22.11
CA CYS A 500 25.49 29.89 -21.31
C CYS A 500 24.32 30.60 -22.00
N GLU A 501 24.56 31.72 -22.69
CA GLU A 501 23.53 32.45 -23.43
C GLU A 501 23.03 31.67 -24.65
N ALA A 502 23.94 31.07 -25.41
CA ALA A 502 23.62 30.21 -26.55
C ALA A 502 22.76 29.02 -26.10
N PHE A 503 23.16 28.36 -25.00
CA PHE A 503 22.37 27.28 -24.41
C PHE A 503 21.02 27.74 -23.88
N HIS A 504 20.94 28.88 -23.19
CA HIS A 504 19.68 29.41 -22.67
C HIS A 504 18.66 29.60 -23.80
N ARG A 505 19.12 30.12 -24.95
CA ARG A 505 18.30 30.25 -26.16
C ARG A 505 17.88 28.89 -26.74
N HIS A 506 18.79 27.92 -26.80
CA HIS A 506 18.48 26.55 -27.22
C HIS A 506 17.38 25.92 -26.34
N ALA A 507 17.55 25.97 -25.02
CA ALA A 507 16.59 25.43 -24.07
C ALA A 507 15.23 26.13 -24.14
N ALA A 508 15.21 27.46 -24.35
CA ALA A 508 13.97 28.22 -24.53
C ALA A 508 13.21 27.81 -25.80
N ASN A 509 13.91 27.61 -26.91
CA ASN A 509 13.32 27.14 -28.16
C ASN A 509 12.78 25.72 -28.00
N ARG A 510 13.59 24.82 -27.43
CA ARG A 510 13.19 23.43 -27.20
C ARG A 510 12.03 23.31 -26.23
N SER A 511 11.94 24.18 -25.22
CA SER A 511 10.80 24.26 -24.30
C SER A 511 9.50 24.56 -25.05
N LYS A 512 9.51 25.53 -25.97
CA LYS A 512 8.34 25.87 -26.82
C LYS A 512 7.96 24.72 -27.77
N GLU A 513 8.94 24.02 -28.33
CA GLU A 513 8.67 22.84 -29.17
C GLU A 513 8.02 21.72 -28.35
N ILE A 514 8.60 21.39 -27.18
CA ILE A 514 8.06 20.40 -26.26
C ILE A 514 6.65 20.76 -25.81
N GLN A 515 6.35 22.03 -25.52
CA GLN A 515 5.00 22.51 -25.21
C GLN A 515 3.97 22.19 -26.30
N ARG A 516 4.37 22.22 -27.58
CA ARG A 516 3.46 21.93 -28.70
C ARG A 516 3.21 20.44 -28.90
N VAL A 517 4.16 19.59 -28.54
CA VAL A 517 4.09 18.14 -28.80
C VAL A 517 3.83 17.30 -27.55
N MET A 518 3.95 17.88 -26.34
CA MET A 518 3.70 17.15 -25.11
C MET A 518 2.26 16.66 -25.05
N ARG A 519 2.09 15.44 -24.54
CA ARG A 519 0.77 14.84 -24.37
C ARG A 519 0.41 14.80 -22.91
N VAL A 520 -0.78 15.31 -22.58
CA VAL A 520 -1.43 15.04 -21.30
C VAL A 520 -2.02 13.63 -21.40
N HIS A 521 -1.23 12.63 -21.01
CA HIS A 521 -1.57 11.22 -21.25
C HIS A 521 -2.83 10.76 -20.48
N ARG A 522 -3.21 11.46 -19.42
CA ARG A 522 -4.44 11.15 -18.70
C ARG A 522 -5.11 12.44 -18.32
N ASP A 523 -6.39 12.52 -18.62
CA ASP A 523 -7.24 13.47 -17.94
C ASP A 523 -7.12 13.23 -16.42
N PRO A 524 -6.55 14.17 -15.63
CA PRO A 524 -6.40 14.01 -14.18
C PRO A 524 -7.74 13.71 -13.48
N PHE A 525 -8.84 14.11 -14.12
CA PHE A 525 -10.19 13.93 -13.65
C PHE A 525 -10.81 12.58 -14.01
N GLU A 526 -10.26 11.82 -14.97
CA GLU A 526 -10.78 10.51 -15.42
C GLU A 526 -11.22 9.60 -14.24
N PRO A 527 -10.45 9.45 -13.15
CA PRO A 527 -10.86 8.59 -12.04
C PRO A 527 -12.14 8.98 -11.31
N ILE A 528 -12.50 10.26 -11.41
CA ILE A 528 -13.60 10.88 -10.70
C ILE A 528 -14.60 11.55 -11.66
N MET A 529 -14.53 11.29 -12.98
CA MET A 529 -15.44 11.91 -13.95
C MET A 529 -16.90 11.63 -13.61
N CYS A 530 -17.23 10.40 -13.22
CA CYS A 530 -18.58 10.03 -12.75
C CYS A 530 -19.08 10.88 -11.56
N VAL A 531 -18.18 11.46 -10.77
CA VAL A 531 -18.52 12.38 -9.67
C VAL A 531 -18.60 13.81 -10.18
N LEU A 532 -17.66 14.25 -11.00
CA LEU A 532 -17.64 15.62 -11.52
C LEU A 532 -18.80 15.91 -12.47
N GLU A 533 -19.28 14.89 -13.19
CA GLU A 533 -20.44 14.99 -14.09
C GLU A 533 -21.76 15.06 -13.33
N ALA A 534 -21.84 14.59 -12.08
CA ALA A 534 -23.04 14.69 -11.27
C ALA A 534 -23.47 16.15 -11.02
N ASP A 535 -24.76 16.37 -10.79
CA ASP A 535 -25.32 17.70 -10.48
C ASP A 535 -24.71 18.29 -9.21
N SER A 536 -24.46 17.43 -8.23
CA SER A 536 -23.81 17.77 -6.97
C SER A 536 -22.60 16.86 -6.73
N PRO A 537 -21.41 17.22 -7.27
CA PRO A 537 -20.21 16.40 -7.10
C PRO A 537 -19.85 16.14 -5.64
N LEU A 538 -20.02 17.14 -4.76
CA LEU A 538 -19.77 17.00 -3.33
C LEU A 538 -20.74 16.00 -2.66
N ALA A 539 -22.03 16.04 -3.01
CA ALA A 539 -23.00 15.09 -2.47
C ALA A 539 -22.75 13.67 -2.98
N GLU A 540 -22.38 13.51 -4.26
CA GLU A 540 -22.02 12.21 -4.84
C GLU A 540 -20.81 11.61 -4.12
N TYR A 541 -19.75 12.42 -3.93
CA TYR A 541 -18.54 11.97 -3.23
C TYR A 541 -18.78 11.71 -1.73
N ARG A 542 -19.69 12.45 -1.08
CA ARG A 542 -20.05 12.25 0.34
C ARG A 542 -20.56 10.83 0.61
N LYS A 543 -21.22 10.17 -0.36
CA LYS A 543 -21.70 8.78 -0.22
C LYS A 543 -20.61 7.81 0.24
N ILE A 544 -19.34 8.08 -0.10
CA ILE A 544 -18.19 7.27 0.35
C ILE A 544 -18.07 7.29 1.88
N THR A 545 -18.26 8.45 2.52
CA THR A 545 -18.20 8.56 3.98
C THR A 545 -19.34 7.82 4.67
N GLU A 546 -20.52 7.82 4.06
CA GLU A 546 -21.70 7.08 4.55
C GLU A 546 -21.48 5.56 4.42
N GLU A 547 -20.89 5.09 3.32
CA GLU A 547 -20.53 3.68 3.15
C GLU A 547 -19.44 3.25 4.15
N ILE A 548 -18.49 4.12 4.52
CA ILE A 548 -17.52 3.80 5.58
C ILE A 548 -18.23 3.55 6.92
N LEU A 549 -19.13 4.44 7.32
CA LEU A 549 -19.85 4.32 8.60
C LEU A 549 -20.79 3.11 8.60
N LYS A 550 -21.54 2.91 7.51
CA LYS A 550 -22.42 1.74 7.33
C LYS A 550 -21.68 0.41 7.44
N ARG A 551 -20.40 0.38 7.05
CA ARG A 551 -19.57 -0.83 7.02
C ARG A 551 -18.55 -0.88 8.17
N MET A 552 -18.61 0.07 9.11
CA MET A 552 -17.70 0.15 10.24
C MET A 552 -17.85 -1.10 11.12
N PRO A 553 -16.75 -1.78 11.48
CA PRO A 553 -16.79 -2.92 12.40
C PRO A 553 -17.25 -2.49 13.80
N ASP A 554 -17.87 -3.42 14.52
CA ASP A 554 -18.11 -3.26 15.96
C ASP A 554 -16.79 -2.97 16.70
N GLU A 555 -16.78 -1.89 17.47
CA GLU A 555 -15.58 -1.41 18.13
C GLU A 555 -15.13 -2.31 19.28
N HIS A 556 -16.06 -2.83 20.08
CA HIS A 556 -15.72 -3.67 21.23
C HIS A 556 -15.05 -4.98 20.78
N ARG A 557 -15.53 -5.56 19.69
CA ARG A 557 -15.02 -6.82 19.16
C ARG A 557 -13.82 -6.65 18.24
N TYR A 558 -13.74 -5.53 17.52
CA TYR A 558 -12.70 -5.26 16.51
C TYR A 558 -12.11 -3.85 16.61
N PRO A 559 -11.50 -3.48 17.75
CA PRO A 559 -11.11 -2.10 18.04
C PRO A 559 -10.15 -1.52 17.00
N ARG A 560 -9.21 -2.32 16.50
CA ARG A 560 -8.25 -1.90 15.46
C ARG A 560 -8.91 -1.62 14.12
N ALA A 561 -9.84 -2.47 13.69
CA ALA A 561 -10.50 -2.30 12.40
C ALA A 561 -11.51 -1.14 12.44
N ALA A 562 -12.20 -0.94 13.57
CA ALA A 562 -13.03 0.23 13.83
C ALA A 562 -12.19 1.51 13.80
N ALA A 563 -11.04 1.53 14.48
CA ALA A 563 -10.10 2.65 14.44
C ALA A 563 -9.61 3.00 13.03
N GLU A 564 -9.33 1.99 12.19
CA GLU A 564 -8.96 2.20 10.79
C GLU A 564 -10.10 2.78 9.94
N ALA A 565 -11.35 2.36 10.22
CA ALA A 565 -12.54 2.88 9.55
C ALA A 565 -12.79 4.34 9.95
N VAL A 566 -12.77 4.68 11.25
CA VAL A 566 -12.92 6.06 11.74
C VAL A 566 -11.81 6.97 11.20
N ARG A 567 -10.55 6.49 11.17
CA ARG A 567 -9.45 7.24 10.52
C ARG A 567 -9.77 7.55 9.06
N SER A 568 -10.24 6.55 8.31
CA SER A 568 -10.56 6.70 6.88
C SER A 568 -11.74 7.64 6.65
N PHE A 569 -12.78 7.55 7.50
CA PHE A 569 -13.91 8.46 7.52
C PHE A 569 -13.44 9.91 7.73
N LEU A 570 -12.66 10.17 8.79
CA LEU A 570 -12.17 11.51 9.11
C LEU A 570 -11.22 12.05 8.03
N MET A 571 -10.36 11.22 7.43
CA MET A 571 -9.50 11.64 6.31
C MET A 571 -10.32 12.21 5.15
N LEU A 572 -11.38 11.51 4.72
CA LEU A 572 -12.25 11.95 3.64
C LEU A 572 -13.14 13.12 4.08
N ARG A 573 -13.76 13.03 5.26
CA ARG A 573 -14.70 14.05 5.79
C ARG A 573 -14.03 15.39 6.02
N LEU A 574 -12.81 15.42 6.57
CA LEU A 574 -12.03 16.65 6.72
C LEU A 574 -11.47 17.14 5.38
N GLY A 575 -11.07 16.23 4.48
CA GLY A 575 -10.68 16.61 3.12
C GLY A 575 -11.79 17.36 2.38
N LEU A 576 -13.04 16.89 2.50
CA LEU A 576 -14.22 17.49 1.86
C LEU A 576 -14.66 18.82 2.50
N HIS A 577 -14.30 19.13 3.74
CA HIS A 577 -14.64 20.42 4.33
C HIS A 577 -13.55 21.46 4.18
N LEU A 578 -12.30 21.03 4.34
CA LEU A 578 -11.18 21.96 4.44
C LEU A 578 -10.59 22.28 3.07
N GLY A 579 -10.77 21.39 2.09
CA GLY A 579 -10.16 21.52 0.76
C GLY A 579 -8.63 21.53 0.79
N LEU A 580 -7.99 21.10 1.88
CA LEU A 580 -6.54 21.20 2.06
C LEU A 580 -5.76 20.32 1.08
N ARG A 581 -4.56 20.77 0.71
CA ARG A 581 -3.58 19.91 0.03
C ARG A 581 -3.15 18.77 0.95
N GLN A 582 -2.78 17.62 0.37
CA GLN A 582 -2.38 16.43 1.15
C GLN A 582 -1.30 16.72 2.19
N LYS A 583 -0.34 17.61 1.88
CA LYS A 583 0.73 17.99 2.81
C LYS A 583 0.14 18.55 4.11
N ASN A 584 -0.75 19.52 3.98
CA ASN A 584 -1.33 20.24 5.12
C ASN A 584 -2.20 19.30 5.95
N LEU A 585 -3.00 18.45 5.31
CA LEU A 585 -3.84 17.48 6.01
C LEU A 585 -3.02 16.38 6.68
N ARG A 586 -1.98 15.86 6.01
CA ARG A 586 -1.08 14.82 6.52
C ARG A 586 -0.26 15.31 7.71
N GLN A 587 0.21 16.56 7.66
CA GLN A 587 1.09 17.14 8.68
C GLN A 587 0.31 17.88 9.77
N LEU A 588 -1.01 17.96 9.70
CA LEU A 588 -1.85 18.61 10.71
C LEU A 588 -1.60 17.97 12.07
N LEU A 589 -1.21 18.78 13.04
CA LEU A 589 -1.06 18.40 14.44
C LEU A 589 -2.44 18.27 15.11
N VAL A 590 -2.48 17.67 16.29
CA VAL A 590 -3.70 17.66 17.10
C VAL A 590 -3.38 18.08 18.54
N CYS A 591 -4.15 19.04 19.04
CA CYS A 591 -4.19 19.42 20.45
C CYS A 591 -5.48 18.85 21.06
N PRO A 592 -5.40 17.86 21.97
CA PRO A 592 -6.55 17.37 22.69
C PRO A 592 -7.30 18.50 23.42
N ARG A 593 -8.61 18.33 23.57
CA ARG A 593 -9.44 19.29 24.30
C ARG A 593 -8.97 19.40 25.76
N GLY A 594 -8.95 20.63 26.29
CA GLY A 594 -8.45 20.92 27.64
C GLY A 594 -6.93 21.10 27.74
N GLN A 595 -6.18 20.93 26.64
CA GLN A 595 -4.77 21.30 26.58
C GLN A 595 -4.58 22.68 25.94
N PHE A 596 -3.47 23.34 26.26
CA PHE A 596 -3.11 24.61 25.64
C PHE A 596 -2.63 24.38 24.20
N PRO A 597 -3.25 25.04 23.20
CA PRO A 597 -2.81 24.94 21.82
C PRO A 597 -1.37 25.39 21.62
N THR A 598 -0.75 24.88 20.57
CA THR A 598 0.60 25.32 20.19
C THR A 598 0.56 26.79 19.77
N ALA A 599 1.52 27.58 20.27
CA ALA A 599 1.64 29.00 19.92
C ALA A 599 1.79 29.19 18.41
N GLU A 600 1.13 30.22 17.85
CA GLU A 600 1.12 30.51 16.41
C GLU A 600 2.53 30.62 15.83
N ARG A 601 3.42 31.36 16.50
CA ARG A 601 4.83 31.49 16.09
C ARG A 601 5.55 30.15 15.94
N ARG A 602 5.30 29.20 16.84
CA ARG A 602 5.89 27.87 16.76
C ARG A 602 5.31 27.06 15.60
N LEU A 603 4.02 27.22 15.31
CA LEU A 603 3.39 26.61 14.13
C LEU A 603 3.92 27.21 12.82
N GLU A 604 4.20 28.52 12.80
CA GLU A 604 4.87 29.21 11.68
C GLU A 604 6.29 28.69 11.44
N ASP A 605 7.09 28.55 12.50
CA ASP A 605 8.45 27.99 12.43
C ASP A 605 8.43 26.56 11.89
N MET A 606 7.46 25.75 12.34
CA MET A 606 7.27 24.37 11.88
C MET A 606 6.60 24.28 10.50
N LYS A 607 5.99 25.36 9.99
CA LYS A 607 5.13 25.39 8.80
C LYS A 607 4.04 24.32 8.83
N ARG A 608 3.38 24.15 9.97
CA ARG A 608 2.35 23.13 10.21
C ARG A 608 1.11 23.74 10.86
N GLY A 609 -0.04 23.15 10.58
CA GLY A 609 -1.28 23.50 11.25
C GLY A 609 -1.59 22.59 12.43
N GLU A 610 -2.65 22.92 13.17
CA GLU A 610 -3.13 22.19 14.34
C GLU A 610 -4.67 22.13 14.34
N LEU A 611 -5.22 20.95 14.62
CA LEU A 611 -6.61 20.78 15.04
C LEU A 611 -6.69 21.01 16.55
N ARG A 612 -7.47 21.99 16.98
CA ARG A 612 -7.57 22.41 18.39
C ARG A 612 -9.00 22.78 18.76
N TRP A 613 -9.29 22.77 20.06
CA TRP A 613 -10.61 23.22 20.55
C TRP A 613 -10.62 24.75 20.68
N ASN A 614 -11.62 25.40 20.08
CA ASN A 614 -11.88 26.84 20.24
C ASN A 614 -12.97 27.03 21.29
N GLU A 615 -12.59 27.57 22.46
CA GLU A 615 -13.52 27.78 23.57
C GLU A 615 -14.60 28.84 23.28
N ARG A 616 -14.26 29.86 22.49
CA ARG A 616 -15.21 30.94 22.16
C ARG A 616 -16.35 30.46 21.27
N GLU A 617 -16.02 29.67 20.26
CA GLU A 617 -16.98 29.13 19.29
C GLU A 617 -17.48 27.73 19.68
N ARG A 618 -16.98 27.19 20.79
CA ARG A 618 -17.31 25.87 21.35
C ARG A 618 -17.21 24.76 20.29
N GLY A 619 -16.10 24.75 19.55
CA GLY A 619 -15.94 23.86 18.42
C GLY A 619 -14.51 23.50 18.06
N TRP A 620 -14.35 22.44 17.26
CA TRP A 620 -13.07 22.02 16.73
C TRP A 620 -12.61 22.98 15.62
N GLU A 621 -11.55 23.73 15.87
CA GLU A 621 -10.92 24.65 14.92
C GLU A 621 -9.72 24.01 14.24
N VAL A 622 -9.66 24.15 12.91
CA VAL A 622 -8.43 23.93 12.14
C VAL A 622 -7.73 25.27 11.97
N PHE A 623 -6.55 25.39 12.57
CA PHE A 623 -5.68 26.55 12.46
C PHE A 623 -4.44 26.19 11.64
N ILE A 624 -4.14 26.96 10.59
CA ILE A 624 -2.94 26.76 9.78
C ILE A 624 -2.31 28.12 9.44
N PRO A 625 -1.03 28.37 9.80
CA PRO A 625 -0.37 29.60 9.43
C PRO A 625 -0.25 29.73 7.90
N SER A 626 -0.33 30.96 7.39
CA SER A 626 -0.31 31.22 5.94
C SER A 626 0.95 30.67 5.27
N ASN A 627 2.11 30.79 5.94
CA ASN A 627 3.42 30.33 5.46
C ASN A 627 3.54 28.79 5.29
N ALA A 628 2.60 28.01 5.84
CA ALA A 628 2.53 26.56 5.62
C ALA A 628 1.94 26.21 4.25
N PHE A 629 1.18 27.12 3.63
CA PHE A 629 0.63 26.94 2.29
C PHE A 629 1.66 27.33 1.22
N LYS A 630 1.72 26.53 0.15
CA LYS A 630 2.51 26.88 -1.04
C LYS A 630 2.04 28.18 -1.72
N ASN A 631 0.79 28.61 -1.50
CA ASN A 631 0.23 29.85 -2.04
C ASN A 631 0.11 30.94 -0.97
N SER A 632 1.00 30.96 0.03
CA SER A 632 0.96 31.90 1.16
C SER A 632 0.89 33.38 0.75
N GLY A 633 1.49 33.74 -0.39
CA GLY A 633 1.47 35.09 -0.96
C GLY A 633 0.26 35.41 -1.85
N SER A 634 -0.71 34.52 -1.97
CA SER A 634 -1.93 34.78 -2.74
C SER A 634 -2.87 35.75 -2.00
N SER A 635 -3.74 36.42 -2.77
CA SER A 635 -4.76 37.34 -2.24
C SER A 635 -5.68 36.68 -1.22
N PHE A 636 -5.89 35.36 -1.30
CA PHE A 636 -6.71 34.60 -0.36
C PHE A 636 -6.25 34.76 1.10
N PHE A 637 -4.94 34.69 1.34
CA PHE A 637 -4.42 34.73 2.71
C PHE A 637 -4.25 36.16 3.21
N GLY A 638 -3.81 37.10 2.36
CA GLY A 638 -3.49 38.46 2.81
C GLY A 638 -2.58 38.48 4.05
N GLN A 639 -1.63 37.52 4.11
CA GLN A 639 -0.75 37.22 5.26
C GLN A 639 -1.43 36.70 6.54
N LYS A 640 -2.75 36.51 6.56
CA LYS A 640 -3.48 35.94 7.71
C LYS A 640 -3.52 34.40 7.69
N PRO A 641 -3.57 33.75 8.86
CA PRO A 641 -3.70 32.30 8.94
C PRO A 641 -5.06 31.80 8.42
N PHE A 642 -5.09 30.56 7.96
CA PHE A 642 -6.34 29.84 7.74
C PHE A 642 -6.95 29.44 9.08
N ARG A 643 -8.21 29.81 9.29
CA ARG A 643 -8.99 29.45 10.47
C ARG A 643 -10.37 28.99 10.04
N LEU A 644 -10.75 27.80 10.46
CA LEU A 644 -12.09 27.27 10.20
C LEU A 644 -12.55 26.41 11.38
N VAL A 645 -13.64 26.82 12.02
CA VAL A 645 -14.34 25.96 12.98
C VAL A 645 -15.21 24.98 12.20
N LEU A 646 -14.99 23.69 12.46
CA LEU A 646 -15.70 22.61 11.81
C LEU A 646 -17.14 22.57 12.31
N PRO A 647 -18.14 22.48 11.42
CA PRO A 647 -19.52 22.34 11.86
C PRO A 647 -19.76 20.93 12.39
N ASP A 648 -20.46 20.80 13.52
CA ASP A 648 -20.84 19.49 14.08
C ASP A 648 -22.06 18.90 13.36
N LEU A 649 -21.87 18.56 12.09
CA LEU A 649 -22.89 17.96 11.24
C LEU A 649 -22.58 16.47 11.04
N LEU A 650 -23.59 15.63 11.30
CA LEU A 650 -23.52 14.17 11.21
C LEU A 650 -22.51 13.58 12.20
N ASP A 651 -22.64 14.00 13.47
CA ASP A 651 -21.85 13.52 14.61
C ASP A 651 -20.34 13.68 14.44
N LEU A 652 -19.90 14.70 13.69
CA LEU A 652 -18.49 14.89 13.38
C LEU A 652 -17.65 14.98 14.66
N TYR A 653 -18.12 15.69 15.68
CA TYR A 653 -17.40 15.84 16.94
C TYR A 653 -17.30 14.52 17.69
N THR A 654 -18.34 13.69 17.66
CA THR A 654 -18.31 12.34 18.24
C THR A 654 -17.19 11.51 17.63
N TYR A 655 -17.06 11.51 16.30
CA TYR A 655 -15.98 10.77 15.62
C TYR A 655 -14.60 11.38 15.85
N ILE A 656 -14.46 12.71 15.88
CA ILE A 656 -13.20 13.38 16.20
C ILE A 656 -12.74 13.02 17.62
N ASN A 657 -13.63 13.14 18.61
CA ASN A 657 -13.31 12.86 20.01
C ASN A 657 -12.94 11.38 20.19
N ALA A 658 -13.77 10.45 19.69
CA ALA A 658 -13.48 9.01 19.75
C ALA A 658 -12.12 8.67 19.09
N TYR A 659 -11.81 9.34 17.98
CA TYR A 659 -10.55 9.15 17.29
C TYR A 659 -9.35 9.62 18.13
N ILE A 660 -9.41 10.84 18.65
CA ILE A 660 -8.34 11.45 19.43
C ILE A 660 -8.10 10.69 20.74
N GLU A 661 -9.16 10.36 21.47
CA GLU A 661 -9.08 9.84 22.84
C GLU A 661 -8.72 8.35 22.89
N ARG A 662 -9.25 7.57 21.94
CA ARG A 662 -9.23 6.10 21.97
C ARG A 662 -8.62 5.47 20.73
N HIS A 663 -9.13 5.77 19.53
CA HIS A 663 -8.68 5.05 18.33
C HIS A 663 -7.21 5.31 17.96
N ARG A 664 -6.69 6.54 18.13
CA ARG A 664 -5.27 6.84 17.91
C ARG A 664 -4.37 5.93 18.73
N LYS A 665 -4.69 5.72 20.01
CA LYS A 665 -3.94 4.81 20.91
C LYS A 665 -3.96 3.36 20.39
N VAL A 666 -5.11 2.89 19.90
CA VAL A 666 -5.23 1.54 19.31
C VAL A 666 -4.36 1.39 18.06
N LEU A 667 -4.26 2.42 17.23
CA LEU A 667 -3.45 2.40 16.00
C LEU A 667 -1.95 2.47 16.29
N LEU A 668 -1.54 3.23 17.31
CA LEU A 668 -0.15 3.40 17.73
C LEU A 668 0.39 2.16 18.46
N GLY A 669 -0.44 1.47 19.25
CA GLY A 669 0.02 0.36 20.09
C GLY A 669 1.09 0.84 21.06
N ARG A 670 2.33 0.34 20.90
CA ARG A 670 3.49 0.72 21.74
C ARG A 670 4.40 1.78 21.09
N ALA A 671 4.08 2.24 19.88
CA ALA A 671 4.91 3.23 19.19
C ALA A 671 4.76 4.64 19.80
N PRO A 672 5.80 5.49 19.70
CA PRO A 672 5.69 6.89 20.10
C PRO A 672 4.67 7.63 19.22
N ASP A 673 3.92 8.55 19.84
CA ASP A 673 2.95 9.39 19.13
C ASP A 673 3.68 10.52 18.39
N PRO A 674 3.57 10.63 17.05
CA PRO A 674 4.19 11.71 16.29
C PRO A 674 3.48 13.07 16.43
N GLY A 675 2.36 13.14 17.15
CA GLY A 675 1.55 14.35 17.35
C GLY A 675 0.72 14.76 16.13
N THR A 676 0.87 14.09 14.99
CA THR A 676 -0.01 14.28 13.82
C THR A 676 -1.41 13.76 14.13
N LEU A 677 -2.44 14.43 13.59
CA LEU A 677 -3.83 14.00 13.69
C LEU A 677 -3.97 12.57 13.15
N PHE A 678 -3.54 12.34 11.92
CA PHE A 678 -3.60 11.02 11.29
C PHE A 678 -2.33 10.21 11.55
N VAL A 679 -2.51 8.96 11.99
CA VAL A 679 -1.42 8.01 12.26
C VAL A 679 -1.62 6.69 11.50
N LYS A 680 -0.51 6.09 11.09
CA LYS A 680 -0.48 4.75 10.51
C LYS A 680 -0.92 3.73 11.55
N THR A 681 -1.47 2.61 11.07
CA THR A 681 -1.62 1.46 11.93
C THR A 681 -0.26 0.78 12.07
N VAL A 682 0.34 0.88 13.26
CA VAL A 682 1.67 0.34 13.54
C VAL A 682 1.65 -1.18 13.40
N LYS A 683 2.72 -1.72 12.82
CA LYS A 683 2.95 -3.16 12.65
C LYS A 683 4.18 -3.54 13.45
N THR A 684 4.32 -4.82 13.78
CA THR A 684 5.47 -5.35 14.53
C THR A 684 6.82 -4.97 13.89
N THR A 685 6.87 -4.78 12.57
CA THR A 685 8.08 -4.43 11.80
C THR A 685 8.31 -2.96 11.51
N SER A 686 7.36 -2.08 11.84
CA SER A 686 7.45 -0.66 11.49
C SER A 686 7.01 0.17 12.68
N VAL A 687 7.98 0.81 13.32
CA VAL A 687 7.77 1.62 14.53
C VAL A 687 7.36 3.06 14.20
N ASP A 688 7.71 3.56 13.01
CA ASP A 688 7.27 4.90 12.59
C ASP A 688 5.76 4.90 12.31
N ALA A 689 5.03 5.71 13.05
CA ALA A 689 3.59 5.91 12.94
C ALA A 689 3.18 7.10 12.07
N ALA A 690 4.11 7.98 11.68
CA ALA A 690 3.81 9.18 10.91
C ALA A 690 3.62 8.88 9.41
N TYR A 691 2.60 9.47 8.79
CA TYR A 691 2.44 9.36 7.35
C TYR A 691 3.45 10.23 6.59
N ASN A 692 4.12 9.65 5.61
CA ASN A 692 4.82 10.37 4.55
C ASN A 692 3.92 10.55 3.31
N GLN A 693 4.40 11.20 2.25
CA GLN A 693 3.61 11.46 1.04
C GLN A 693 3.04 10.18 0.42
N THR A 694 3.88 9.17 0.21
CA THR A 694 3.51 7.91 -0.43
C THR A 694 2.52 7.12 0.42
N THR A 695 2.80 6.97 1.71
CA THR A 695 1.94 6.20 2.62
C THR A 695 0.60 6.88 2.88
N PHE A 696 0.54 8.22 2.90
CA PHE A 696 -0.72 8.96 3.00
C PHE A 696 -1.56 8.79 1.73
N TYR A 697 -0.93 8.89 0.55
CA TYR A 697 -1.59 8.63 -0.73
C TYR A 697 -2.14 7.22 -0.81
N GLU A 698 -1.36 6.21 -0.41
CA GLU A 698 -1.82 4.82 -0.38
C GLU A 698 -2.95 4.59 0.62
N ALA A 699 -2.89 5.18 1.81
CA ALA A 699 -3.98 5.08 2.79
C ALA A 699 -5.30 5.67 2.25
N TRP A 700 -5.21 6.81 1.56
CA TRP A 700 -6.36 7.41 0.88
C TRP A 700 -6.88 6.51 -0.24
N ARG A 701 -6.00 6.06 -1.13
CA ARG A 701 -6.33 5.19 -2.25
C ARG A 701 -6.99 3.90 -1.76
N LEU A 702 -6.50 3.29 -0.68
CA LEU A 702 -7.08 2.11 -0.07
C LEU A 702 -8.49 2.36 0.48
N ALA A 703 -8.74 3.54 1.07
CA ALA A 703 -10.09 3.92 1.49
C ALA A 703 -11.05 4.02 0.28
N ILE A 704 -10.60 4.62 -0.83
CA ILE A 704 -11.38 4.68 -2.08
C ILE A 704 -11.62 3.29 -2.66
N GLN A 705 -10.60 2.44 -2.72
CA GLN A 705 -10.74 1.07 -3.22
C GLN A 705 -11.76 0.27 -2.42
N ARG A 706 -11.74 0.43 -1.09
CA ARG A 706 -12.57 -0.34 -0.15
C ARG A 706 -14.01 0.15 -0.05
N TYR A 707 -14.22 1.46 -0.06
CA TYR A 707 -15.54 2.06 0.23
C TYR A 707 -16.06 2.95 -0.90
N GLY A 708 -15.19 3.49 -1.74
CA GLY A 708 -15.58 4.41 -2.80
C GLY A 708 -16.12 3.69 -4.04
N ILE A 709 -15.36 2.72 -4.55
CA ILE A 709 -15.67 2.05 -5.82
C ILE A 709 -16.79 1.04 -5.62
N TYR A 710 -17.93 1.23 -6.29
CA TYR A 710 -19.01 0.25 -6.29
C TYR A 710 -18.59 -1.03 -7.02
N ASN A 711 -18.66 -2.16 -6.33
CA ASN A 711 -18.35 -3.48 -6.84
C ASN A 711 -19.65 -4.27 -7.09
N PRO A 712 -20.01 -4.54 -8.36
CA PRO A 712 -21.27 -5.19 -8.71
C PRO A 712 -21.36 -6.64 -8.24
N TYR A 713 -20.22 -7.32 -8.04
CA TYR A 713 -20.19 -8.71 -7.59
C TYR A 713 -20.43 -8.85 -6.08
N THR A 714 -20.19 -7.79 -5.31
CA THR A 714 -20.36 -7.82 -3.84
C THR A 714 -21.48 -6.91 -3.34
N GLY A 715 -21.97 -6.00 -4.18
CA GLY A 715 -22.91 -4.93 -3.78
C GLY A 715 -22.32 -3.94 -2.77
N ARG A 716 -20.99 -3.88 -2.65
CA ARG A 716 -20.26 -3.00 -1.72
C ARG A 716 -19.67 -1.81 -2.47
N GLY A 717 -19.43 -0.72 -1.74
CA GLY A 717 -18.86 0.52 -2.29
C GLY A 717 -19.94 1.52 -2.70
N ALA A 718 -19.57 2.80 -2.77
CA ALA A 718 -20.54 3.89 -2.84
C ALA A 718 -20.92 4.33 -4.26
N ILE A 719 -19.96 4.43 -5.19
CA ILE A 719 -20.15 5.15 -6.45
C ILE A 719 -19.81 4.25 -7.64
N LYS A 720 -20.74 4.14 -8.59
CA LYS A 720 -20.56 3.39 -9.84
C LYS A 720 -19.63 4.16 -10.79
N GLY A 721 -18.69 3.46 -11.41
CA GLY A 721 -17.73 4.06 -12.36
C GLY A 721 -16.56 4.81 -11.71
N LEU A 722 -16.52 4.93 -10.39
CA LEU A 722 -15.39 5.54 -9.68
C LEU A 722 -14.14 4.67 -9.83
N LEU A 723 -12.97 5.30 -10.04
CA LEU A 723 -11.69 4.61 -10.11
C LEU A 723 -10.76 5.03 -8.96
N PRO A 724 -9.72 4.22 -8.66
CA PRO A 724 -8.73 4.52 -7.62
C PRO A 724 -7.99 5.83 -7.89
N HIS A 725 -7.97 6.69 -6.88
CA HIS A 725 -7.39 8.02 -6.92
C HIS A 725 -6.89 8.48 -5.54
N GLY A 726 -6.21 9.63 -5.51
CA GLY A 726 -5.56 10.16 -4.31
C GLY A 726 -6.23 11.43 -3.76
N PRO A 727 -5.68 12.00 -2.67
CA PRO A 727 -6.27 13.13 -1.95
C PRO A 727 -6.46 14.41 -2.77
N HIS A 728 -5.67 14.61 -3.83
CA HIS A 728 -5.80 15.81 -4.67
C HIS A 728 -7.18 15.89 -5.34
N ASN A 729 -7.76 14.75 -5.72
CA ASN A 729 -9.03 14.71 -6.42
C ASN A 729 -10.23 15.18 -5.59
N VAL A 730 -10.13 15.21 -4.25
CA VAL A 730 -11.17 15.85 -3.43
C VAL A 730 -11.20 17.36 -3.60
N ARG A 731 -10.05 17.99 -3.87
CA ARG A 731 -10.02 19.42 -4.21
C ARG A 731 -10.72 19.67 -5.55
N ASP A 732 -10.53 18.77 -6.51
CA ASP A 732 -11.21 18.84 -7.80
C ASP A 732 -12.74 18.77 -7.64
N VAL A 733 -13.21 17.84 -6.81
CA VAL A 733 -14.63 17.69 -6.47
C VAL A 733 -15.17 18.96 -5.82
N LEU A 734 -14.45 19.56 -4.88
CA LEU A 734 -14.87 20.78 -4.20
C LEU A 734 -14.93 22.00 -5.13
N ALA A 735 -13.85 22.23 -5.88
CA ALA A 735 -13.78 23.34 -6.83
C ALA A 735 -14.90 23.21 -7.87
N THR A 736 -15.10 22.02 -8.43
CA THR A 736 -16.15 21.77 -9.43
C THR A 736 -17.55 21.91 -8.82
N HIS A 737 -17.78 21.43 -7.60
CA HIS A 737 -19.08 21.56 -6.94
C HIS A 737 -19.44 23.04 -6.71
N ILE A 738 -18.54 23.83 -6.12
CA ILE A 738 -18.78 25.26 -5.90
C ILE A 738 -18.95 25.98 -7.25
N LEU A 739 -18.15 25.62 -8.26
CA LEU A 739 -18.24 26.23 -9.59
C LEU A 739 -19.58 25.94 -10.27
N LYS A 740 -20.09 24.70 -10.20
CA LYS A 740 -21.41 24.32 -10.72
C LYS A 740 -22.56 25.02 -9.99
N GLN A 741 -22.43 25.20 -8.67
CA GLN A 741 -23.49 25.82 -7.86
C GLN A 741 -23.53 27.35 -8.01
N THR A 742 -22.37 27.99 -8.18
CA THR A 742 -22.23 29.45 -8.06
C THR A 742 -21.83 30.14 -9.37
N GLY A 743 -21.24 29.41 -10.32
CA GLY A 743 -20.59 29.96 -11.51
C GLY A 743 -19.33 30.78 -11.23
N SER A 744 -18.92 30.95 -9.96
CA SER A 744 -17.84 31.85 -9.55
C SER A 744 -16.51 31.13 -9.38
N TYR A 745 -15.53 31.48 -10.22
CA TYR A 745 -14.15 31.01 -10.06
C TYR A 745 -13.52 31.49 -8.75
N GLU A 746 -13.92 32.66 -8.25
CA GLU A 746 -13.43 33.22 -7.00
C GLU A 746 -13.88 32.39 -5.80
N GLN A 747 -15.19 32.09 -5.69
CA GLN A 747 -15.70 31.25 -4.61
C GLN A 747 -15.12 29.84 -4.67
N ALA A 748 -14.99 29.27 -5.87
CA ALA A 748 -14.35 27.97 -6.05
C ALA A 748 -12.86 28.00 -5.63
N SER A 749 -12.16 29.11 -5.86
CA SER A 749 -10.77 29.29 -5.45
C SER A 749 -10.60 29.33 -3.92
N TYR A 750 -11.56 29.91 -3.20
CA TYR A 750 -11.59 29.97 -1.74
C TYR A 750 -11.75 28.58 -1.11
N ALA A 751 -12.60 27.74 -1.71
CA ALA A 751 -12.83 26.37 -1.25
C ALA A 751 -11.56 25.50 -1.29
N ILE A 752 -10.58 25.86 -2.13
CA ILE A 752 -9.32 25.12 -2.28
C ILE A 752 -8.07 25.96 -1.97
N GLN A 753 -8.22 27.17 -1.45
CA GLN A 753 -7.10 28.08 -1.13
C GLN A 753 -6.13 28.28 -2.32
N ASP A 754 -6.69 28.50 -3.51
CA ASP A 754 -5.97 28.79 -4.75
C ASP A 754 -6.39 30.13 -5.35
N THR A 755 -5.86 30.49 -6.53
CA THR A 755 -6.28 31.73 -7.23
C THR A 755 -7.39 31.46 -8.26
N PRO A 756 -8.25 32.46 -8.56
CA PRO A 756 -9.30 32.31 -9.56
C PRO A 756 -8.78 31.90 -10.94
N ASP A 757 -7.62 32.44 -11.37
CA ASP A 757 -7.00 32.12 -12.67
C ASP A 757 -6.63 30.64 -12.79
N VAL A 758 -6.08 30.06 -11.71
CA VAL A 758 -5.75 28.64 -11.66
C VAL A 758 -7.03 27.81 -11.75
N VAL A 759 -8.09 28.21 -11.05
CA VAL A 759 -9.38 27.50 -11.12
C VAL A 759 -9.96 27.58 -12.53
N GLN A 760 -9.91 28.73 -13.18
CA GLN A 760 -10.42 28.91 -14.54
C GLN A 760 -9.68 28.02 -15.53
N GLN A 761 -8.35 27.98 -15.46
CA GLN A 761 -7.52 27.14 -16.34
C GLN A 761 -7.79 25.65 -16.16
N HIS A 762 -8.01 25.19 -14.92
CA HIS A 762 -8.15 23.76 -14.61
C HIS A 762 -9.59 23.24 -14.64
N TYR A 763 -10.59 24.04 -14.28
CA TYR A 763 -11.98 23.61 -14.11
C TYR A 763 -12.98 24.31 -15.02
N GLY A 764 -12.56 25.31 -15.80
CA GLY A 764 -13.46 26.07 -16.70
C GLY A 764 -14.24 25.21 -17.70
N ARG A 765 -13.74 24.00 -18.00
CA ARG A 765 -14.40 23.01 -18.88
C ARG A 765 -15.71 22.43 -18.32
N PHE A 766 -15.98 22.55 -17.02
CA PHE A 766 -17.18 21.98 -16.38
C PHE A 766 -18.37 22.96 -16.32
N LEU A 767 -18.29 24.09 -17.03
CA LEU A 767 -19.31 25.16 -17.10
C LEU A 767 -20.13 25.30 -18.40
N PRO A 768 -19.84 24.68 -19.57
CA PRO A 768 -20.49 25.10 -20.83
C PRO A 768 -22.02 25.02 -20.86
N GLN A 769 -22.63 23.99 -20.25
CA GLN A 769 -24.08 23.82 -20.22
C GLN A 769 -24.73 24.59 -19.05
N ASP A 770 -24.00 24.74 -17.94
CA ASP A 770 -24.50 25.33 -16.70
C ASP A 770 -24.58 26.86 -16.75
N LYS A 771 -23.75 27.55 -17.57
CA LYS A 771 -23.77 29.03 -17.64
C LYS A 771 -25.10 29.60 -18.13
N ALA A 772 -25.67 29.03 -19.19
CA ALA A 772 -26.95 29.48 -19.74
C ALA A 772 -28.10 29.16 -18.77
N ALA A 773 -28.08 28.00 -18.12
CA ALA A 773 -29.08 27.61 -17.13
C ALA A 773 -29.00 28.45 -15.84
N LEU A 774 -27.80 28.79 -15.35
CA LEU A 774 -27.60 29.64 -14.19
C LEU A 774 -28.04 31.08 -14.48
N ALA A 775 -27.68 31.60 -15.66
CA ALA A 775 -28.15 32.91 -16.12
C ALA A 775 -29.69 32.91 -16.28
N ALA A 776 -30.27 31.86 -16.84
CA ALA A 776 -31.72 31.72 -16.95
C ALA A 776 -32.42 31.68 -15.59
N ARG A 777 -31.86 31.00 -14.57
CA ARG A 777 -32.43 31.03 -13.20
C ARG A 777 -32.45 32.43 -12.60
N ILE A 778 -31.35 33.18 -12.74
CA ILE A 778 -31.27 34.56 -12.23
C ILE A 778 -32.24 35.46 -12.98
N LEU A 779 -32.34 35.32 -14.31
CA LEU A 779 -33.31 36.07 -15.12
C LEU A 779 -34.75 35.70 -14.73
N ASN A 780 -35.04 34.41 -14.54
CA ASN A 780 -36.38 33.93 -14.17
C ASN A 780 -36.82 34.41 -12.79
N GLN A 781 -35.91 34.61 -11.83
CA GLN A 781 -36.25 35.22 -10.53
C GLN A 781 -36.84 36.64 -10.68
N VAL A 782 -36.42 37.39 -11.71
CA VAL A 782 -36.99 38.71 -12.02
C VAL A 782 -38.39 38.58 -12.62
N TRP A 783 -38.63 37.54 -13.44
CA TRP A 783 -39.94 37.25 -14.03
C TRP A 783 -40.93 36.62 -13.03
N GLU A 784 -40.46 35.89 -12.03
CA GLU A 784 -41.28 35.30 -10.96
C GLU A 784 -41.63 36.31 -9.85
N ALA A 785 -40.85 37.37 -9.71
CA ALA A 785 -41.08 38.46 -8.76
C ALA A 785 -41.93 39.61 -9.34
N ALA A 786 -42.28 39.55 -10.63
CA ALA A 786 -43.20 40.45 -11.33
C ALA A 786 -44.58 39.82 -11.43
#